data_AF-A0AA95KH33-F1
#
_entry.id   AF-A0AA95KH33-F1
#
_cell.length_a   1.000
_cell.length_b   1.000
_cell.length_c   1.000
_cell.angle_alpha   90.00
_cell.angle_beta   90.00
_cell.angle_gamma   90.00
#
_symmetry.space_group_name_H-M   'P 1'
#
loop_
_entity.id
_entity.type
_entity.pdbx_description
1 polymer ?
#
loop_
_entity_poly.entity_id
_entity_poly.type
_entity_poly.pdbx_seq_one_letter_code
_entity_poly.pdbx_strand_id
1 'polypeptide(L)'
;MTKFTISRMRAATSALTLAGLTLSGIMAGVAPASAAPGVGSEDFRPAYHYTPAKNWMNDPNGMVFHKGVYHLFYQHNPSGNTWGNMSWGHATSKDLVHWQEQPLALFTDAQEDVFSGSIVVDKDNTTGFGTKENPALVAIYTSAYKEASPHRGLQAQSLAYSLDDGQTWTKYSGNPVLNRNSANFRDPKVFWYDNPSGGGYWVMTVVESQDHKVLLYKSGNLKDWTALSEFGPANATGGQWECPDLFPLAVDGDKNNIKWVMVVNINPGGVAGGSAGQYFVGNFDGTTFTSETTEPVAEVPAGTVMAGFNDGTYNGWTINNEPGNWKNGPFGDAPAPGSLPGQSPVTGFGGTGLINSFNDGDWPLGSMQSPTFTVTDDYLNFLIGGGKHPRVSDKLDNTPPPGELKFDGFEVPNGTTLADAGWTGTGDLTPNYQPATSGGDFYIGAKRINTFETGAVPGDDRQGTLTSPEFPITKDFMSMLVGGGNRTADSGQTLAVQLLVNGNVVRSLAGDNAGLLNWKGWDVSEFAGEKAQLRVVDEATGGWGHMTLDHVMLTDTAAVARSDEETVNLVVNGQVVRTATGNDSESLDWASWDTREFVGQQAHIKVVDNNRFGWGHILADEFTASSTAAKSKLESYHWLDYGRDYYAAVSFSNMPDNKRVMLGWMNNWDYANTIPTNPWRSAMSLPREVQLTQTPDGPRLAQSVVKQVDKLATKPSYTDKKGGAIKAGTTPLPSATSGQVQRVDITFAPGTAKKSGITVLGDGNSSTAIGYDSITGKVFVDRTTSGNTAFHPTFASVEDAPVALDQKGNVTLRVYLDRSSVEVFSGDGLRTITDQVFPNAGADRMTLFAEGGTAQLKSLTVTPMEGAMFLPGKK
;
A
#
# COMPACT_ATOMS: atom_id res chain seq x y z
N MET A 1 10.91 2.61 70.64
CA MET A 1 12.03 2.21 71.52
C MET A 1 11.59 1.02 72.36
N THR A 2 12.54 0.14 72.69
CA THR A 2 12.47 -1.10 73.52
C THR A 2 11.91 -2.41 72.92
N LYS A 3 12.81 -3.42 72.91
CA LYS A 3 12.67 -4.87 73.17
C LYS A 3 12.40 -5.91 72.04
N PHE A 4 13.49 -6.58 71.63
CA PHE A 4 13.85 -8.01 71.88
C PHE A 4 13.00 -9.23 71.39
N THR A 5 13.68 -10.09 70.58
CA THR A 5 13.80 -11.59 70.63
C THR A 5 12.94 -12.54 69.76
N ILE A 6 13.65 -13.21 68.82
CA ILE A 6 13.75 -14.64 68.40
C ILE A 6 12.75 -15.69 68.97
N SER A 7 12.39 -16.70 68.13
CA SER A 7 12.33 -18.18 68.38
C SER A 7 10.94 -18.81 68.13
N ARG A 8 10.67 -20.00 67.54
CA ARG A 8 11.44 -21.21 67.12
C ARG A 8 10.54 -22.26 66.39
N MET A 9 11.21 -23.14 65.61
CA MET A 9 11.03 -24.63 65.44
C MET A 9 9.71 -25.22 64.90
N ARG A 10 9.74 -25.92 63.73
CA ARG A 10 10.08 -27.34 63.43
C ARG A 10 9.02 -28.38 63.85
N ALA A 11 8.55 -29.17 62.88
CA ALA A 11 8.09 -30.56 63.08
C ALA A 11 8.27 -31.38 61.79
N ALA A 12 8.47 -32.68 61.96
CA ALA A 12 9.05 -33.62 61.01
C ALA A 12 8.04 -34.63 60.40
N THR A 13 8.53 -35.33 59.37
CA THR A 13 8.03 -36.49 58.60
C THR A 13 7.33 -37.63 59.36
N SER A 14 6.27 -38.24 58.77
CA SER A 14 6.23 -39.65 58.28
C SER A 14 4.80 -40.18 57.93
N ALA A 15 4.64 -40.62 56.67
CA ALA A 15 4.11 -41.90 56.14
C ALA A 15 2.72 -42.52 56.48
N LEU A 16 2.11 -43.07 55.39
CA LEU A 16 1.10 -44.16 55.25
C LEU A 16 -0.33 -43.87 55.75
N THR A 17 -1.46 -44.26 55.13
CA THR A 17 -1.82 -45.17 54.02
C THR A 17 -3.26 -44.84 53.62
N LEU A 18 -3.58 -44.79 52.32
CA LEU A 18 -4.93 -44.59 51.79
C LEU A 18 -5.48 -45.93 51.26
N ALA A 19 -6.71 -46.28 51.62
CA ALA A 19 -7.44 -47.39 51.01
C ALA A 19 -8.92 -47.02 50.79
N GLY A 20 -9.39 -47.16 49.54
CA GLY A 20 -10.78 -47.53 49.23
C GLY A 20 -11.67 -46.51 48.50
N LEU A 21 -11.54 -46.47 47.16
CA LEU A 21 -12.57 -46.46 46.07
C LEU A 21 -14.00 -45.94 46.34
N THR A 22 -14.76 -45.27 45.45
CA THR A 22 -14.66 -44.77 44.05
C THR A 22 -15.98 -44.03 43.75
N LEU A 23 -15.96 -42.95 42.96
CA LEU A 23 -16.92 -42.79 41.84
C LEU A 23 -16.45 -41.73 40.82
N SER A 24 -16.38 -42.20 39.58
CA SER A 24 -16.03 -41.62 38.28
C SER A 24 -16.33 -40.14 38.02
N GLY A 25 -15.29 -39.37 37.64
CA GLY A 25 -15.40 -38.09 36.95
C GLY A 25 -14.55 -38.10 35.69
N ILE A 26 -15.16 -37.79 34.55
CA ILE A 26 -14.50 -37.68 33.24
C ILE A 26 -13.58 -36.45 33.29
N MET A 27 -12.26 -36.64 33.23
CA MET A 27 -11.31 -35.56 32.99
C MET A 27 -11.29 -35.23 31.49
N ALA A 28 -11.79 -34.04 31.13
CA ALA A 28 -11.45 -33.40 29.89
C ALA A 28 -9.93 -33.10 29.92
N GLY A 29 -9.19 -33.71 29.00
CA GLY A 29 -7.76 -33.43 28.84
C GLY A 29 -7.57 -31.98 28.43
N VAL A 30 -6.89 -31.20 29.27
CA VAL A 30 -6.36 -29.89 28.88
C VAL A 30 -5.26 -30.16 27.87
N ALA A 31 -5.51 -29.82 26.60
CA ALA A 31 -4.46 -29.82 25.60
C ALA A 31 -3.36 -28.84 26.04
N PRO A 32 -2.06 -29.20 25.96
CA PRO A 32 -1.00 -28.27 26.26
C PRO A 32 -1.11 -27.07 25.31
N ALA A 33 -0.98 -25.86 25.86
CA ALA A 33 -0.88 -24.64 25.07
C ALA A 33 0.21 -24.83 24.01
N SER A 34 -0.17 -24.63 22.73
CA SER A 34 0.78 -24.65 21.62
C SER A 34 1.93 -23.70 21.94
N ALA A 35 3.17 -24.18 21.84
CA ALA A 35 4.34 -23.31 21.94
C ALA A 35 4.22 -22.19 20.89
N ALA A 36 4.58 -20.96 21.25
CA ALA A 36 4.66 -19.88 20.26
C ALA A 36 5.57 -20.34 19.09
N PRO A 37 5.18 -20.09 17.83
CA PRO A 37 6.00 -20.46 16.68
C PRO A 37 7.42 -19.90 16.84
N GLY A 38 8.43 -20.68 16.44
CA GLY A 38 9.81 -20.21 16.44
C GLY A 38 9.96 -19.05 15.44
N VAL A 39 10.85 -18.10 15.73
CA VAL A 39 11.16 -17.01 14.78
C VAL A 39 11.53 -17.61 13.43
N GLY A 40 10.88 -17.19 12.35
CA GLY A 40 11.04 -17.76 11.02
C GLY A 40 9.87 -18.63 10.55
N SER A 41 9.05 -19.15 11.46
CA SER A 41 7.89 -19.99 11.15
C SER A 41 6.55 -19.25 11.23
N GLU A 42 6.56 -17.94 11.46
CA GLU A 42 5.34 -17.15 11.43
C GLU A 42 4.78 -17.05 10.00
N ASP A 43 3.46 -16.89 9.90
CA ASP A 43 2.80 -16.65 8.63
C ASP A 43 3.43 -15.45 7.92
N PHE A 44 3.52 -15.55 6.59
CA PHE A 44 4.05 -14.51 5.70
C PHE A 44 5.52 -14.15 5.90
N ARG A 45 6.22 -14.70 6.90
CA ARG A 45 7.64 -14.41 7.17
C ARG A 45 8.50 -14.75 5.95
N PRO A 46 9.14 -13.77 5.29
CA PRO A 46 9.99 -14.03 4.13
C PRO A 46 11.12 -14.99 4.47
N ALA A 47 11.44 -15.89 3.54
CA ALA A 47 12.49 -16.87 3.67
C ALA A 47 13.87 -16.29 3.31
N TYR A 48 13.94 -15.30 2.42
CA TYR A 48 15.22 -14.74 1.95
C TYR A 48 15.25 -13.21 1.81
N HIS A 49 14.19 -12.51 2.23
CA HIS A 49 14.20 -11.05 2.40
C HIS A 49 14.46 -10.66 3.84
N TYR A 50 15.18 -9.55 4.06
CA TYR A 50 15.43 -9.08 5.42
C TYR A 50 14.15 -8.58 6.09
N THR A 51 13.91 -9.03 7.33
CA THR A 51 12.91 -8.50 8.25
C THR A 51 13.51 -8.44 9.65
N PRO A 52 13.15 -7.47 10.52
CA PRO A 52 13.52 -7.55 11.93
C PRO A 52 12.82 -8.75 12.58
N ALA A 53 13.40 -9.30 13.65
CA ALA A 53 12.80 -10.40 14.39
C ALA A 53 11.38 -10.05 14.89
N LYS A 54 11.18 -8.78 15.28
CA LYS A 54 9.92 -8.22 15.74
C LYS A 54 9.82 -6.73 15.40
N ASN A 55 8.63 -6.19 15.59
CA ASN A 55 8.27 -4.78 15.47
C ASN A 55 8.38 -4.20 14.05
N TRP A 56 8.13 -2.89 13.98
CA TRP A 56 8.09 -2.09 12.76
C TRP A 56 9.46 -1.84 12.15
N MET A 57 9.57 -1.98 10.83
CA MET A 57 10.66 -1.45 10.02
C MET A 57 10.11 -0.61 8.85
N ASN A 58 10.81 0.47 8.49
CA ASN A 58 10.63 1.13 7.20
C ASN A 58 11.96 1.32 6.44
N ASP A 59 12.34 2.55 6.11
CA ASP A 59 13.39 2.91 5.17
C ASP A 59 14.72 2.21 5.49
N PRO A 60 15.46 1.72 4.47
CA PRO A 60 16.86 1.37 4.66
C PRO A 60 17.68 2.62 4.93
N ASN A 61 18.51 2.58 5.95
CA ASN A 61 19.38 3.67 6.36
C ASN A 61 20.83 3.22 6.43
N GLY A 62 21.74 4.17 6.37
CA GLY A 62 23.12 3.93 6.77
C GLY A 62 23.83 2.80 6.03
N MET A 63 23.33 2.36 4.86
CA MET A 63 23.84 1.17 4.21
C MET A 63 25.28 1.39 3.78
N VAL A 64 26.20 0.61 4.33
CA VAL A 64 27.64 0.78 4.12
C VAL A 64 28.35 -0.57 4.07
N PHE A 65 29.26 -0.71 3.12
CA PHE A 65 30.19 -1.84 3.11
C PHE A 65 31.47 -1.45 3.85
N HIS A 66 31.82 -2.19 4.89
CA HIS A 66 32.99 -1.91 5.72
C HIS A 66 33.68 -3.21 6.12
N LYS A 67 35.00 -3.28 5.91
CA LYS A 67 35.85 -4.43 6.27
C LYS A 67 35.27 -5.82 5.86
N GLY A 68 34.66 -5.92 4.68
CA GLY A 68 34.11 -7.20 4.18
C GLY A 68 32.69 -7.51 4.66
N VAL A 69 32.03 -6.58 5.34
CA VAL A 69 30.69 -6.72 5.90
C VAL A 69 29.76 -5.67 5.29
N TYR A 70 28.59 -6.10 4.86
CA TYR A 70 27.47 -5.23 4.49
C TYR A 70 26.69 -4.89 5.76
N HIS A 71 26.59 -3.61 6.08
CA HIS A 71 25.74 -3.11 7.16
C HIS A 71 24.46 -2.56 6.56
N LEU A 72 23.33 -3.03 7.07
CA LEU A 72 22.00 -2.51 6.82
C LEU A 72 21.49 -1.88 8.12
N PHE A 73 21.33 -0.57 8.14
CA PHE A 73 20.54 0.08 9.17
C PHE A 73 19.15 0.34 8.60
N TYR A 74 18.18 0.62 9.46
CA TYR A 74 16.81 0.84 9.02
C TYR A 74 16.02 1.60 10.08
N GLN A 75 15.05 2.40 9.65
CA GLN A 75 14.08 3.01 10.55
C GLN A 75 13.33 1.91 11.31
N HIS A 76 13.29 2.00 12.63
CA HIS A 76 12.78 0.96 13.51
C HIS A 76 12.02 1.54 14.71
N ASN A 77 10.89 0.93 15.07
CA ASN A 77 10.24 1.14 16.36
C ASN A 77 10.59 -0.02 17.29
N PRO A 78 11.51 0.12 18.27
CA PRO A 78 11.85 -0.96 19.17
C PRO A 78 10.73 -1.33 20.16
N SER A 79 9.67 -0.51 20.24
CA SER A 79 8.61 -0.60 21.25
C SER A 79 7.25 -1.02 20.68
N GLY A 80 7.10 -1.20 19.37
CA GLY A 80 5.80 -1.52 18.78
C GLY A 80 5.84 -1.91 17.31
N ASN A 81 4.78 -2.56 16.85
CA ASN A 81 4.65 -3.05 15.46
C ASN A 81 4.05 -2.04 14.48
N THR A 82 3.93 -0.77 14.88
CA THR A 82 3.47 0.37 14.09
C THR A 82 4.52 1.48 14.11
N TRP A 83 4.38 2.48 13.24
CA TRP A 83 5.26 3.64 13.24
C TRP A 83 5.20 4.41 14.58
N GLY A 84 6.36 4.87 15.06
CA GLY A 84 6.56 5.64 16.29
C GLY A 84 7.90 5.33 16.98
N ASN A 85 8.40 6.20 17.85
CA ASN A 85 9.68 5.99 18.58
C ASN A 85 10.88 5.70 17.63
N MET A 86 10.96 6.44 16.53
CA MET A 86 11.89 6.12 15.43
C MET A 86 13.34 6.13 15.89
N SER A 87 13.97 4.99 15.67
CA SER A 87 15.34 4.63 16.00
C SER A 87 15.98 3.95 14.78
N TRP A 88 17.30 3.74 14.78
CA TRP A 88 17.94 2.91 13.76
C TRP A 88 18.17 1.50 14.27
N GLY A 89 17.48 0.53 13.66
CA GLY A 89 17.84 -0.88 13.72
C GLY A 89 19.12 -1.17 12.94
N HIS A 90 19.69 -2.36 13.14
CA HIS A 90 20.95 -2.74 12.51
C HIS A 90 20.99 -4.24 12.22
N ALA A 91 21.42 -4.60 11.01
CA ALA A 91 21.77 -5.95 10.62
C ALA A 91 23.07 -5.96 9.82
N THR A 92 23.77 -7.09 9.87
CA THR A 92 24.99 -7.30 9.09
C THR A 92 24.90 -8.56 8.24
N SER A 93 25.57 -8.55 7.10
CA SER A 93 25.70 -9.71 6.23
C SER A 93 27.09 -9.74 5.58
N LYS A 94 27.57 -10.93 5.21
CA LYS A 94 28.78 -11.09 4.39
C LYS A 94 28.45 -11.30 2.91
N ASP A 95 27.18 -11.49 2.58
CA ASP A 95 26.74 -11.87 1.24
C ASP A 95 25.41 -11.23 0.80
N LEU A 96 24.91 -10.22 1.52
CA LEU A 96 23.65 -9.51 1.25
C LEU A 96 22.37 -10.36 1.38
N VAL A 97 22.47 -11.63 1.78
CA VAL A 97 21.30 -12.53 1.87
C VAL A 97 21.17 -13.18 3.24
N HIS A 98 22.28 -13.61 3.85
CA HIS A 98 22.27 -14.13 5.23
C HIS A 98 22.51 -12.97 6.19
N TRP A 99 21.42 -12.43 6.73
CA TRP A 99 21.46 -11.29 7.65
C TRP A 99 21.43 -11.74 9.11
N GLN A 100 22.28 -11.09 9.91
CA GLN A 100 22.27 -11.20 11.36
C GLN A 100 21.87 -9.86 11.96
N GLU A 101 20.69 -9.83 12.58
CA GLU A 101 20.24 -8.68 13.37
C GLU A 101 21.20 -8.41 14.53
N GLN A 102 21.51 -7.14 14.74
CA GLN A 102 22.43 -6.61 15.74
C GLN A 102 21.64 -5.81 16.79
N PRO A 103 22.27 -5.43 17.92
CA PRO A 103 21.66 -4.47 18.84
C PRO A 103 21.26 -3.16 18.14
N LEU A 104 20.23 -2.50 18.69
CA LEU A 104 19.77 -1.19 18.18
C LEU A 104 20.93 -0.19 18.13
N ALA A 105 21.09 0.50 17.00
CA ALA A 105 22.25 1.34 16.73
C ALA A 105 22.09 2.78 17.26
N LEU A 106 21.02 3.46 16.87
CA LEU A 106 20.71 4.82 17.33
C LEU A 106 19.33 4.84 17.98
N PHE A 107 19.28 5.31 19.22
CA PHE A 107 18.06 5.35 20.01
C PHE A 107 17.32 6.67 19.82
N THR A 108 16.00 6.57 19.67
CA THR A 108 15.10 7.68 20.01
C THR A 108 15.27 8.08 21.48
N ASP A 109 14.97 9.33 21.80
CA ASP A 109 14.97 9.81 23.18
C ASP A 109 13.85 10.84 23.42
N ALA A 110 13.89 11.52 24.58
CA ALA A 110 12.88 12.52 24.94
C ALA A 110 12.92 13.76 24.04
N GLN A 111 14.06 14.05 23.41
CA GLN A 111 14.31 15.27 22.63
C GLN A 111 14.04 15.04 21.14
N GLU A 112 14.36 13.86 20.61
CA GLU A 112 14.27 13.58 19.18
C GLU A 112 13.86 12.15 18.85
N ASP A 113 13.21 12.00 17.71
CA ASP A 113 13.21 10.77 16.92
C ASP A 113 14.37 10.81 15.92
N VAL A 114 14.95 9.65 15.64
CA VAL A 114 16.05 9.47 14.69
C VAL A 114 15.44 9.04 13.36
N PHE A 115 15.38 9.96 12.41
CA PHE A 115 14.86 9.75 11.05
C PHE A 115 15.97 9.29 10.09
N SER A 116 15.57 9.02 8.85
CA SER A 116 16.40 8.43 7.81
C SER A 116 17.68 9.22 7.52
N GLY A 117 18.64 8.53 6.90
CA GLY A 117 19.96 9.08 6.62
C GLY A 117 20.97 8.05 6.12
N SER A 118 22.23 8.43 6.11
CA SER A 118 23.31 7.65 5.50
C SER A 118 24.53 7.50 6.42
N ILE A 119 25.41 6.55 6.09
CA ILE A 119 26.69 6.35 6.77
C ILE A 119 27.81 6.41 5.73
N VAL A 120 28.91 7.05 6.12
CA VAL A 120 30.17 7.10 5.36
C VAL A 120 31.33 6.59 6.20
N VAL A 121 32.39 6.13 5.51
CA VAL A 121 33.66 5.80 6.14
C VAL A 121 34.58 7.02 6.04
N ASP A 122 34.88 7.67 7.16
CA ASP A 122 35.74 8.87 7.20
C ASP A 122 37.23 8.48 7.19
N LYS A 123 37.70 7.96 6.06
CA LYS A 123 39.03 7.36 5.89
C LYS A 123 40.18 8.29 6.27
N ASP A 124 40.02 9.58 6.01
CA ASP A 124 41.04 10.60 6.30
C ASP A 124 40.86 11.29 7.65
N ASN A 125 39.88 10.84 8.45
CA ASN A 125 39.54 11.42 9.74
C ASN A 125 39.24 12.93 9.65
N THR A 126 38.52 13.33 8.59
CA THR A 126 38.12 14.72 8.35
C THR A 126 37.25 15.28 9.47
N THR A 127 36.51 14.42 10.16
CA THR A 127 35.71 14.78 11.34
C THR A 127 36.54 14.92 12.61
N GLY A 128 37.70 14.27 12.69
CA GLY A 128 38.46 14.12 13.93
C GLY A 128 37.84 13.17 14.96
N PHE A 129 36.81 12.39 14.61
CA PHE A 129 36.18 11.44 15.54
C PHE A 129 37.01 10.16 15.76
N GLY A 130 37.78 9.74 14.76
CA GLY A 130 38.60 8.53 14.80
C GLY A 130 40.08 8.82 14.57
N THR A 131 40.74 7.97 13.80
CA THR A 131 42.13 8.09 13.34
C THR A 131 42.24 7.55 11.91
N LYS A 132 43.38 7.74 11.22
CA LYS A 132 43.54 7.12 9.89
C LYS A 132 43.69 5.59 9.98
N GLU A 133 44.23 5.09 11.08
CA GLU A 133 44.41 3.66 11.36
C GLU A 133 43.09 2.99 11.79
N ASN A 134 42.22 3.74 12.46
CA ASN A 134 40.85 3.33 12.81
C ASN A 134 39.86 4.44 12.42
N PRO A 135 39.50 4.54 11.12
CA PRO A 135 38.59 5.57 10.64
C PRO A 135 37.20 5.35 11.21
N ALA A 136 36.54 6.46 11.57
CA ALA A 136 35.18 6.42 12.08
C ALA A 136 34.19 6.05 10.97
N LEU A 137 33.19 5.23 11.30
CA LEU A 137 31.92 5.26 10.59
C LEU A 137 31.13 6.46 11.10
N VAL A 138 30.64 7.30 10.20
CA VAL A 138 29.89 8.51 10.57
C VAL A 138 28.50 8.40 9.98
N ALA A 139 27.49 8.37 10.85
CA ALA A 139 26.09 8.46 10.50
C ALA A 139 25.70 9.92 10.40
N ILE A 140 25.04 10.26 9.31
CA ILE A 140 24.41 11.55 9.07
C ILE A 140 22.92 11.26 8.96
N TYR A 141 22.13 11.78 9.89
CA TYR A 141 20.72 11.44 10.06
C TYR A 141 19.89 12.68 10.34
N THR A 142 18.58 12.60 10.10
CA THR A 142 17.67 13.68 10.48
C THR A 142 17.21 13.52 11.94
N SER A 143 17.45 14.53 12.75
CA SER A 143 16.77 14.70 14.04
C SER A 143 15.39 15.29 13.82
N ALA A 144 14.34 14.51 14.09
CA ALA A 144 12.97 15.00 14.14
C ALA A 144 12.63 15.37 15.60
N TYR A 145 12.58 16.67 15.89
CA TYR A 145 12.55 17.15 17.27
C TYR A 145 11.16 17.11 17.90
N LYS A 146 11.10 16.49 19.08
CA LYS A 146 9.90 16.34 19.90
C LYS A 146 9.65 17.58 20.76
N GLU A 147 8.49 17.61 21.40
CA GLU A 147 8.05 18.72 22.27
C GLU A 147 9.05 19.12 23.35
N ALA A 148 9.82 18.17 23.90
CA ALA A 148 10.81 18.48 24.94
C ALA A 148 12.07 19.20 24.43
N SER A 149 12.23 19.32 23.10
CA SER A 149 13.40 19.96 22.47
C SER A 149 13.19 21.46 22.29
N PRO A 150 14.26 22.27 22.44
CA PRO A 150 14.23 23.68 22.03
C PRO A 150 13.94 23.85 20.52
N HIS A 151 14.17 22.81 19.72
CA HIS A 151 13.91 22.76 18.28
C HIS A 151 12.61 22.04 17.91
N ARG A 152 11.68 21.85 18.87
CA ARG A 152 10.41 21.12 18.66
C ARG A 152 9.71 21.49 17.34
N GLY A 153 9.22 20.47 16.64
CA GLY A 153 8.52 20.61 15.36
C GLY A 153 9.43 20.84 14.15
N LEU A 154 10.75 20.90 14.33
CA LEU A 154 11.72 21.02 13.24
C LEU A 154 12.38 19.69 12.90
N GLN A 155 12.83 19.58 11.65
CA GLN A 155 13.72 18.53 11.16
C GLN A 155 15.08 19.16 10.82
N ALA A 156 16.17 18.58 11.34
CA ALA A 156 17.54 19.08 11.11
C ALA A 156 18.56 17.93 11.02
N GLN A 157 19.71 18.19 10.40
CA GLN A 157 20.71 17.13 10.14
C GLN A 157 21.73 17.05 11.27
N SER A 158 21.96 15.84 11.74
CA SER A 158 22.75 15.50 12.92
C SER A 158 23.76 14.40 12.61
N LEU A 159 24.79 14.29 13.45
CA LEU A 159 25.85 13.28 13.33
C LEU A 159 25.85 12.30 14.51
N ALA A 160 26.21 11.06 14.22
CA ALA A 160 26.74 10.11 15.20
C ALA A 160 27.95 9.40 14.62
N TYR A 161 28.81 8.83 15.45
CA TYR A 161 29.98 8.09 14.99
C TYR A 161 30.18 6.79 15.75
N SER A 162 30.80 5.82 15.07
CA SER A 162 31.21 4.53 15.62
C SER A 162 32.71 4.32 15.37
N LEU A 163 33.40 3.77 16.38
CA LEU A 163 34.83 3.42 16.35
C LEU A 163 35.06 1.90 16.49
N ASP A 164 33.98 1.12 16.52
CA ASP A 164 33.95 -0.33 16.74
C ASP A 164 33.22 -1.04 15.60
N ASP A 165 33.48 -0.59 14.37
CA ASP A 165 32.96 -1.17 13.13
C ASP A 165 31.42 -1.15 13.03
N GLY A 166 30.77 -0.15 13.63
CA GLY A 166 29.32 0.09 13.50
C GLY A 166 28.48 -0.56 14.59
N GLN A 167 29.09 -1.15 15.62
CA GLN A 167 28.40 -1.87 16.68
C GLN A 167 27.82 -0.94 17.76
N THR A 168 28.51 0.14 18.10
CA THR A 168 28.01 1.17 19.03
C THR A 168 28.20 2.57 18.46
N TRP A 169 27.30 3.48 18.82
CA TRP A 169 27.23 4.82 18.25
C TRP A 169 27.20 5.90 19.33
N THR A 170 27.95 6.97 19.09
CA THR A 170 27.96 8.17 19.93
C THR A 170 27.38 9.34 19.15
N LYS A 171 26.24 9.90 19.59
CA LYS A 171 25.68 11.14 19.03
C LYS A 171 26.67 12.29 19.24
N TYR A 172 26.90 13.11 18.22
CA TYR A 172 27.81 14.25 18.30
C TYR A 172 27.21 15.35 19.18
N SER A 173 27.97 15.85 20.14
CA SER A 173 27.50 16.87 21.09
C SER A 173 27.21 18.24 20.46
N GLY A 174 27.71 18.48 19.24
CA GLY A 174 27.44 19.71 18.47
C GLY A 174 26.22 19.64 17.57
N ASN A 175 25.37 18.61 17.70
CA ASN A 175 24.15 18.48 16.89
C ASN A 175 23.10 19.58 17.22
N PRO A 176 22.29 19.98 16.23
CA PRO A 176 22.36 19.60 14.81
C PRO A 176 23.49 20.34 14.08
N VAL A 177 24.08 19.71 13.06
CA VAL A 177 25.15 20.30 12.22
C VAL A 177 24.62 21.10 11.03
N LEU A 178 23.34 20.92 10.67
CA LEU A 178 22.68 21.72 9.63
C LEU A 178 21.19 21.87 9.94
N ASN A 179 20.73 23.10 10.14
CA ASN A 179 19.34 23.43 10.43
C ASN A 179 18.86 24.59 9.54
N ARG A 180 17.70 24.42 8.90
CA ARG A 180 17.05 25.41 8.02
C ARG A 180 15.80 26.06 8.63
N ASN A 181 15.49 25.75 9.89
CA ASN A 181 14.23 26.11 10.56
C ASN A 181 12.99 25.61 9.79
N SER A 182 13.06 24.40 9.26
CA SER A 182 11.96 23.75 8.54
C SER A 182 11.46 22.51 9.28
N ALA A 183 10.17 22.23 9.15
CA ALA A 183 9.54 20.99 9.62
C ALA A 183 9.68 19.83 8.63
N ASN A 184 10.19 20.09 7.42
CA ASN A 184 10.16 19.18 6.26
C ASN A 184 11.53 19.03 5.58
N PHE A 185 12.60 19.15 6.36
CA PHE A 185 13.98 19.12 5.88
C PHE A 185 14.70 17.84 6.35
N ARG A 186 14.81 16.82 5.48
CA ARG A 186 15.20 15.46 5.90
C ARG A 186 15.96 14.62 4.88
N ASP A 187 16.39 13.45 5.35
CA ASP A 187 16.96 12.31 4.62
C ASP A 187 18.32 12.58 3.96
N PRO A 188 19.36 12.91 4.74
CA PRO A 188 20.68 13.24 4.20
C PRO A 188 21.42 12.01 3.67
N LYS A 189 21.70 12.00 2.37
CA LYS A 189 22.64 11.07 1.73
C LYS A 189 23.96 11.76 1.44
N VAL A 190 25.05 11.20 1.97
CA VAL A 190 26.39 11.79 1.87
C VAL A 190 27.34 10.88 1.11
N PHE A 191 28.17 11.48 0.24
CA PHE A 191 29.27 10.81 -0.45
C PHE A 191 30.49 11.74 -0.56
N TRP A 192 31.66 11.15 -0.81
CA TRP A 192 32.87 11.92 -1.09
C TRP A 192 32.96 12.22 -2.59
N TYR A 193 33.14 13.50 -2.95
CA TYR A 193 33.39 13.93 -4.32
C TYR A 193 34.87 14.23 -4.51
N ASP A 194 35.52 13.47 -5.38
CA ASP A 194 36.89 13.73 -5.82
C ASP A 194 36.89 14.82 -6.90
N ASN A 195 37.52 15.96 -6.60
CA ASN A 195 37.59 17.07 -7.54
C ASN A 195 38.61 16.76 -8.63
N PRO A 196 38.25 16.84 -9.93
CA PRO A 196 39.19 16.66 -11.03
C PRO A 196 40.42 17.57 -10.97
N SER A 197 40.33 18.76 -10.36
CA SER A 197 41.47 19.66 -10.17
C SER A 197 42.36 19.31 -8.96
N GLY A 198 42.05 18.24 -8.23
CA GLY A 198 42.77 17.77 -7.04
C GLY A 198 42.03 18.05 -5.72
N GLY A 199 42.19 17.14 -4.76
CA GLY A 199 41.46 17.15 -3.48
C GLY A 199 40.04 16.60 -3.60
N GLY A 200 39.22 16.86 -2.58
CA GLY A 200 37.82 16.45 -2.57
C GLY A 200 37.08 17.03 -1.37
N TYR A 201 35.78 16.80 -1.32
CA TYR A 201 34.91 17.22 -0.23
C TYR A 201 33.70 16.29 -0.12
N TRP A 202 33.08 16.27 1.05
CA TRP A 202 31.81 15.60 1.25
C TRP A 202 30.70 16.39 0.55
N VAL A 203 29.82 15.70 -0.15
CA VAL A 203 28.58 16.24 -0.72
C VAL A 203 27.41 15.58 0.00
N MET A 204 26.46 16.39 0.45
CA MET A 204 25.17 15.95 0.97
C MET A 204 24.08 16.28 -0.03
N THR A 205 23.23 15.30 -0.34
CA THR A 205 21.89 15.51 -0.89
C THR A 205 20.87 15.32 0.23
N VAL A 206 19.94 16.26 0.38
CA VAL A 206 18.93 16.28 1.45
C VAL A 206 17.69 16.99 0.90
N VAL A 207 16.47 16.63 1.31
CA VAL A 207 15.25 17.18 0.72
C VAL A 207 14.60 18.26 1.56
N GLU A 208 14.04 19.27 0.90
CA GLU A 208 12.95 20.09 1.41
C GLU A 208 11.66 19.48 0.82
N SER A 209 11.01 18.62 1.59
CA SER A 209 10.15 17.57 1.04
C SER A 209 8.85 18.10 0.42
N GLN A 210 8.23 19.09 1.04
CA GLN A 210 7.00 19.74 0.54
C GLN A 210 7.26 20.72 -0.61
N ASP A 211 8.49 21.24 -0.70
CA ASP A 211 8.89 22.11 -1.80
C ASP A 211 9.32 21.32 -3.05
N HIS A 212 9.41 19.99 -2.93
CA HIS A 212 9.88 19.07 -3.97
C HIS A 212 11.28 19.47 -4.48
N LYS A 213 12.20 19.70 -3.52
CA LYS A 213 13.58 20.10 -3.82
C LYS A 213 14.59 19.19 -3.15
N VAL A 214 15.57 18.74 -3.91
CA VAL A 214 16.84 18.22 -3.38
C VAL A 214 17.80 19.39 -3.23
N LEU A 215 18.30 19.59 -2.02
CA LEU A 215 19.31 20.58 -1.68
C LEU A 215 20.68 19.91 -1.63
N LEU A 216 21.68 20.54 -2.25
CA LEU A 216 23.05 20.06 -2.29
C LEU A 216 23.94 20.94 -1.40
N TYR A 217 24.72 20.31 -0.53
CA TYR A 217 25.68 20.97 0.35
C TYR A 217 27.07 20.33 0.24
N LYS A 218 28.13 21.10 0.46
CA LYS A 218 29.49 20.59 0.63
C LYS A 218 30.02 20.77 2.05
N SER A 219 30.90 19.87 2.47
CA SER A 219 31.66 20.00 3.70
C SER A 219 33.07 19.42 3.57
N GLY A 220 34.03 20.06 4.24
CA GLY A 220 35.38 19.51 4.40
C GLY A 220 35.52 18.57 5.61
N ASN A 221 34.55 18.54 6.53
CA ASN A 221 34.68 17.88 7.84
C ASN A 221 33.38 17.24 8.37
N LEU A 222 32.32 17.16 7.54
CA LEU A 222 30.96 16.72 7.86
C LEU A 222 30.19 17.58 8.90
N LYS A 223 30.81 18.60 9.48
CA LYS A 223 30.22 19.45 10.53
C LYS A 223 29.80 20.80 9.99
N ASP A 224 30.67 21.42 9.20
CA ASP A 224 30.43 22.73 8.60
C ASP A 224 29.96 22.54 7.15
N TRP A 225 28.70 22.90 6.88
CA TRP A 225 28.07 22.70 5.58
C TRP A 225 27.87 24.04 4.86
N THR A 226 28.29 24.10 3.60
CA THR A 226 28.07 25.24 2.69
C THR A 226 27.13 24.81 1.57
N ALA A 227 26.06 25.57 1.34
CA ALA A 227 25.13 25.29 0.24
C ALA A 227 25.85 25.34 -1.12
N LEU A 228 25.48 24.44 -2.01
CA LEU A 228 25.97 24.36 -3.40
C LEU A 228 24.87 24.80 -4.37
N SER A 229 23.83 23.97 -4.54
CA SER A 229 22.75 24.17 -5.49
C SER A 229 21.46 23.50 -5.00
N GLU A 230 20.38 23.66 -5.77
CA GLU A 230 19.11 22.95 -5.57
C GLU A 230 18.74 22.24 -6.89
N PHE A 231 18.00 21.14 -6.79
CA PHE A 231 17.40 20.43 -7.92
C PHE A 231 15.90 20.20 -7.63
N GLY A 232 15.06 20.43 -8.63
CA GLY A 232 13.59 20.29 -8.54
C GLY A 232 12.85 21.63 -8.34
N PRO A 233 11.50 21.62 -8.39
CA PRO A 233 10.64 20.46 -8.71
C PRO A 233 10.87 19.93 -10.13
N ALA A 234 10.77 18.61 -10.32
CA ALA A 234 10.96 17.95 -11.60
C ALA A 234 10.19 16.62 -11.67
N ASN A 235 9.56 16.31 -12.81
CA ASN A 235 8.77 15.08 -12.99
C ASN A 235 7.70 14.87 -11.90
N ALA A 236 7.72 13.75 -11.15
CA ALA A 236 6.65 13.45 -10.21
C ALA A 236 6.73 14.30 -8.95
N THR A 237 5.65 15.02 -8.65
CA THR A 237 5.50 15.89 -7.46
C THR A 237 4.12 15.72 -6.83
N GLY A 238 3.50 14.55 -7.01
CA GLY A 238 2.17 14.23 -6.46
C GLY A 238 2.15 14.04 -4.94
N GLY A 239 3.31 14.08 -4.29
CA GLY A 239 3.49 14.01 -2.84
C GLY A 239 4.91 14.38 -2.44
N GLN A 240 5.22 14.24 -1.16
CA GLN A 240 6.46 14.73 -0.56
C GLN A 240 7.68 13.99 -1.14
N TRP A 241 8.73 14.75 -1.48
CA TRP A 241 10.01 14.16 -1.87
C TRP A 241 10.80 13.70 -0.64
N GLU A 242 11.33 12.49 -0.68
CA GLU A 242 12.04 11.82 0.42
C GLU A 242 13.24 11.05 -0.12
N CYS A 243 14.15 10.67 0.78
CA CYS A 243 15.26 9.73 0.53
C CYS A 243 16.02 9.97 -0.80
N PRO A 244 16.70 11.12 -0.99
CA PRO A 244 17.51 11.37 -2.17
C PRO A 244 18.79 10.52 -2.20
N ASP A 245 19.27 10.17 -3.39
CA ASP A 245 20.61 9.58 -3.58
C ASP A 245 21.25 10.09 -4.87
N LEU A 246 22.56 10.35 -4.87
CA LEU A 246 23.30 10.85 -6.02
C LEU A 246 24.59 10.06 -6.20
N PHE A 247 24.74 9.41 -7.36
CA PHE A 247 25.93 8.61 -7.65
C PHE A 247 26.27 8.54 -9.15
N PRO A 248 27.54 8.36 -9.50
CA PRO A 248 27.96 8.15 -10.88
C PRO A 248 27.81 6.68 -11.30
N LEU A 249 27.44 6.46 -12.56
CA LEU A 249 27.43 5.15 -13.22
C LEU A 249 28.03 5.26 -14.63
N ALA A 250 28.76 4.21 -15.03
CA ALA A 250 29.21 4.04 -16.40
C ALA A 250 28.06 3.54 -17.27
N VAL A 251 27.84 4.16 -18.43
CA VAL A 251 26.87 3.69 -19.43
C VAL A 251 27.44 2.46 -20.13
N ASP A 252 26.71 1.34 -20.09
CA ASP A 252 27.12 0.03 -20.61
C ASP A 252 28.50 -0.45 -20.08
N GLY A 253 28.90 0.05 -18.90
CA GLY A 253 30.20 -0.25 -18.31
C GLY A 253 31.40 0.51 -18.90
N ASP A 254 31.19 1.45 -19.84
CA ASP A 254 32.26 2.29 -20.38
C ASP A 254 32.68 3.38 -19.38
N LYS A 255 33.88 3.24 -18.81
CA LYS A 255 34.44 4.17 -17.82
C LYS A 255 34.72 5.57 -18.38
N ASN A 256 34.73 5.73 -19.70
CA ASN A 256 34.89 7.04 -20.34
C ASN A 256 33.55 7.74 -20.57
N ASN A 257 32.43 7.03 -20.35
CA ASN A 257 31.07 7.56 -20.48
C ASN A 257 30.34 7.42 -19.14
N ILE A 258 30.65 8.34 -18.22
CA ILE A 258 30.02 8.40 -16.90
C ILE A 258 28.85 9.38 -16.95
N LYS A 259 27.71 8.94 -16.42
CA LYS A 259 26.56 9.80 -16.09
C LYS A 259 26.29 9.74 -14.60
N TRP A 260 25.66 10.78 -14.07
CA TRP A 260 25.19 10.82 -12.70
C TRP A 260 23.71 10.49 -12.65
N VAL A 261 23.31 9.74 -11.63
CA VAL A 261 21.93 9.40 -11.36
C VAL A 261 21.51 10.07 -10.05
N MET A 262 20.47 10.89 -10.12
CA MET A 262 19.75 11.40 -8.95
C MET A 262 18.51 10.54 -8.73
N VAL A 263 18.41 9.90 -7.57
CA VAL A 263 17.22 9.20 -7.09
C VAL A 263 16.46 10.13 -6.16
N VAL A 264 15.13 10.11 -6.26
CA VAL A 264 14.21 10.77 -5.34
C VAL A 264 13.04 9.85 -5.09
N ASN A 265 12.68 9.62 -3.82
CA ASN A 265 11.48 8.85 -3.48
C ASN A 265 10.31 9.82 -3.21
N ILE A 266 9.08 9.38 -3.42
CA ILE A 266 7.88 10.21 -3.32
C ILE A 266 6.74 9.51 -2.57
N ASN A 267 6.06 10.22 -1.68
CA ASN A 267 4.86 9.73 -1.00
C ASN A 267 3.83 10.84 -0.68
N PRO A 268 2.53 10.70 -1.07
CA PRO A 268 2.00 9.75 -2.07
C PRO A 268 2.40 10.18 -3.50
N GLY A 269 1.72 9.70 -4.55
CA GLY A 269 1.96 10.11 -5.94
C GLY A 269 2.93 9.22 -6.72
N GLY A 270 3.15 7.98 -6.27
CA GLY A 270 3.84 6.95 -7.03
C GLY A 270 3.04 6.47 -8.25
N VAL A 271 3.72 5.90 -9.24
CA VAL A 271 3.11 5.41 -10.50
C VAL A 271 2.01 4.37 -10.27
N ALA A 272 2.15 3.53 -9.24
CA ALA A 272 1.15 2.54 -8.86
C ALA A 272 0.11 3.04 -7.82
N GLY A 273 0.31 4.24 -7.27
CA GLY A 273 -0.39 4.76 -6.10
C GLY A 273 0.45 4.65 -4.81
N GLY A 274 0.16 5.52 -3.84
CA GLY A 274 0.94 5.62 -2.61
C GLY A 274 2.39 6.02 -2.86
N SER A 275 3.32 5.31 -2.23
CA SER A 275 4.75 5.63 -2.24
C SER A 275 5.55 4.95 -3.36
N ALA A 276 6.52 5.64 -3.99
CA ALA A 276 7.41 5.06 -5.03
C ALA A 276 8.78 5.75 -5.12
N GLY A 277 9.69 5.22 -5.92
CA GLY A 277 10.99 5.83 -6.25
C GLY A 277 11.09 6.26 -7.72
N GLN A 278 11.55 7.49 -8.00
CA GLN A 278 11.88 7.99 -9.33
C GLN A 278 13.38 8.28 -9.46
N TYR A 279 13.87 8.38 -10.70
CA TYR A 279 15.26 8.74 -10.96
C TYR A 279 15.45 9.67 -12.16
N PHE A 280 16.59 10.36 -12.17
CA PHE A 280 17.01 11.27 -13.23
C PHE A 280 18.43 10.93 -13.65
N VAL A 281 18.69 10.88 -14.95
CA VAL A 281 20.04 10.73 -15.50
C VAL A 281 20.53 12.10 -15.95
N GLY A 282 21.77 12.43 -15.64
CA GLY A 282 22.34 13.72 -15.98
C GLY A 282 23.83 13.81 -15.67
N ASN A 283 24.28 15.02 -15.34
CA ASN A 283 25.68 15.30 -14.98
C ASN A 283 25.74 16.03 -13.63
N PHE A 284 26.79 15.77 -12.85
CA PHE A 284 27.14 16.52 -11.66
C PHE A 284 28.55 17.08 -11.81
N ASP A 285 28.70 18.40 -11.73
CA ASP A 285 29.98 19.09 -11.93
C ASP A 285 30.78 19.29 -10.62
N GLY A 286 30.30 18.70 -9.52
CA GLY A 286 30.80 18.92 -8.16
C GLY A 286 29.99 19.95 -7.38
N THR A 287 29.14 20.73 -8.04
CA THR A 287 28.28 21.75 -7.42
C THR A 287 26.82 21.54 -7.76
N THR A 288 26.50 21.33 -9.03
CA THR A 288 25.14 21.33 -9.56
C THR A 288 24.86 20.02 -10.29
N PHE A 289 23.73 19.38 -9.96
CA PHE A 289 23.20 18.28 -10.76
C PHE A 289 22.30 18.86 -11.86
N THR A 290 22.63 18.57 -13.13
CA THR A 290 21.83 18.96 -14.30
C THR A 290 21.24 17.72 -14.91
N SER A 291 19.91 17.59 -14.84
CA SER A 291 19.15 16.47 -15.41
C SER A 291 19.09 16.56 -16.93
N GLU A 292 19.24 15.42 -17.61
CA GLU A 292 19.01 15.22 -19.04
C GLU A 292 17.69 14.49 -19.31
N THR A 293 17.01 14.04 -18.26
CA THR A 293 15.79 13.22 -18.33
C THR A 293 14.64 13.81 -17.51
N THR A 294 14.67 15.11 -17.26
CA THR A 294 13.49 15.82 -16.77
C THR A 294 12.59 16.03 -17.96
N GLU A 295 11.39 15.47 -17.88
CA GLU A 295 10.40 15.62 -18.94
C GLU A 295 9.86 17.05 -18.91
N PRO A 296 9.70 17.70 -20.08
CA PRO A 296 9.07 19.00 -20.14
C PRO A 296 7.62 18.90 -19.68
N VAL A 297 7.05 20.03 -19.24
CA VAL A 297 5.62 20.10 -18.96
C VAL A 297 4.86 19.72 -20.23
N ALA A 298 4.05 18.66 -20.16
CA ALA A 298 3.32 18.13 -21.30
C ALA A 298 2.43 19.21 -21.94
N GLU A 299 2.51 19.36 -23.25
CA GLU A 299 1.60 20.21 -24.01
C GLU A 299 0.18 19.64 -23.97
N VAL A 300 -0.83 20.53 -23.96
CA VAL A 300 -2.23 20.14 -24.16
C VAL A 300 -2.32 19.41 -25.52
N PRO A 301 -2.86 18.18 -25.58
CA PRO A 301 -3.02 17.47 -26.82
C PRO A 301 -3.77 18.33 -27.84
N ALA A 302 -3.28 18.36 -29.09
CA ALA A 302 -3.96 19.10 -30.14
C ALA A 302 -5.40 18.58 -30.30
N GLY A 303 -6.39 19.47 -30.25
CA GLY A 303 -7.79 19.08 -30.28
C GLY A 303 -8.75 20.24 -30.08
N THR A 304 -10.03 19.91 -29.94
CA THR A 304 -11.10 20.88 -29.62
C THR A 304 -11.42 20.77 -28.13
N VAL A 305 -11.08 21.80 -27.36
CA VAL A 305 -11.45 21.91 -25.94
C VAL A 305 -12.97 22.03 -25.83
N MET A 306 -13.59 21.04 -25.22
CA MET A 306 -15.04 21.00 -24.94
C MET A 306 -15.37 21.64 -23.60
N ALA A 307 -14.50 21.47 -22.60
CA ALA A 307 -14.63 22.10 -21.29
C ALA A 307 -13.27 22.24 -20.60
N GLY A 308 -12.82 23.47 -20.36
CA GLY A 308 -11.57 23.76 -19.63
C GLY A 308 -11.71 24.86 -18.57
N PHE A 309 -12.95 25.25 -18.23
CA PHE A 309 -13.32 26.04 -17.04
C PHE A 309 -12.61 27.39 -16.78
N ASN A 310 -11.84 27.90 -17.75
CA ASN A 310 -11.02 29.10 -17.64
C ASN A 310 -11.79 30.43 -17.63
N ASP A 311 -13.06 30.43 -18.00
CA ASP A 311 -13.92 31.62 -17.95
C ASP A 311 -14.60 31.82 -16.58
N GLY A 312 -14.31 30.95 -15.60
CA GLY A 312 -14.88 31.01 -14.27
C GLY A 312 -16.31 30.46 -14.18
N THR A 313 -16.78 29.72 -15.19
CA THR A 313 -18.10 29.10 -15.21
C THR A 313 -18.04 27.63 -15.62
N TYR A 314 -19.05 26.86 -15.22
CA TYR A 314 -19.22 25.49 -15.70
C TYR A 314 -20.00 25.41 -17.03
N ASN A 315 -20.27 26.52 -17.72
CA ASN A 315 -20.84 26.51 -19.09
C ASN A 315 -22.03 25.55 -19.33
N GLY A 316 -23.00 25.51 -18.40
CA GLY A 316 -24.22 24.71 -18.54
C GLY A 316 -24.13 23.28 -17.99
N TRP A 317 -23.07 22.91 -17.28
CA TRP A 317 -23.07 21.67 -16.50
C TRP A 317 -24.14 21.71 -15.40
N THR A 318 -24.74 20.56 -15.13
CA THR A 318 -25.77 20.39 -14.11
C THR A 318 -25.19 19.70 -12.89
N ILE A 319 -25.38 20.30 -11.72
CA ILE A 319 -24.93 19.77 -10.44
C ILE A 319 -26.09 19.03 -9.76
N ASN A 320 -25.79 17.84 -9.22
CA ASN A 320 -26.71 16.95 -8.53
C ASN A 320 -26.06 16.50 -7.21
N ASN A 321 -26.01 17.41 -6.24
CA ASN A 321 -25.48 17.11 -4.90
C ASN A 321 -26.51 16.35 -4.07
N GLU A 322 -26.06 15.40 -3.25
CA GLU A 322 -26.96 14.58 -2.43
C GLU A 322 -27.73 15.42 -1.40
N PRO A 323 -29.03 15.12 -1.17
CA PRO A 323 -29.77 15.71 -0.08
C PRO A 323 -29.12 15.39 1.28
N GLY A 324 -28.94 16.38 2.14
CA GLY A 324 -28.35 16.20 3.47
C GLY A 324 -26.88 16.63 3.59
N ASN A 325 -26.25 17.06 2.50
CA ASN A 325 -24.99 17.82 2.58
C ASN A 325 -25.21 19.08 3.44
N TRP A 326 -24.34 19.31 4.43
CA TRP A 326 -24.51 20.41 5.40
C TRP A 326 -24.32 21.81 4.78
N LYS A 327 -23.84 21.88 3.53
CA LYS A 327 -23.54 23.10 2.76
C LYS A 327 -23.82 22.89 1.26
N ASN A 328 -22.95 23.39 0.36
CA ASN A 328 -23.20 23.48 -1.08
C ASN A 328 -23.09 22.12 -1.79
N GLY A 329 -22.50 21.10 -1.16
CA GLY A 329 -22.15 19.83 -1.79
C GLY A 329 -20.73 19.84 -2.36
N PRO A 330 -20.26 18.71 -2.92
CA PRO A 330 -18.88 18.60 -3.39
C PRO A 330 -18.63 19.48 -4.63
N PHE A 331 -19.66 19.73 -5.44
CA PHE A 331 -19.58 20.64 -6.58
C PHE A 331 -20.30 21.96 -6.27
N GLY A 332 -19.54 23.06 -6.15
CA GLY A 332 -20.07 24.42 -5.99
C GLY A 332 -20.57 25.03 -7.30
N ASP A 333 -21.04 26.28 -7.28
CA ASP A 333 -21.64 26.93 -8.47
C ASP A 333 -20.63 27.42 -9.53
N ALA A 334 -19.32 27.40 -9.23
CA ALA A 334 -18.26 27.84 -10.12
C ALA A 334 -17.00 26.95 -10.01
N PRO A 335 -16.17 26.88 -11.06
CA PRO A 335 -14.87 26.21 -11.03
C PRO A 335 -13.96 26.75 -9.93
N ALA A 336 -13.19 25.88 -9.30
CA ALA A 336 -12.18 26.30 -8.31
C ALA A 336 -10.95 26.88 -9.02
N PRO A 337 -10.27 27.89 -8.47
CA PRO A 337 -9.05 28.46 -9.07
C PRO A 337 -7.77 27.63 -8.79
N GLY A 338 -7.91 26.44 -8.21
CA GLY A 338 -6.83 25.60 -7.69
C GLY A 338 -7.23 24.96 -6.36
N SER A 339 -6.30 24.92 -5.41
CA SER A 339 -6.50 24.31 -4.09
C SER A 339 -7.53 25.08 -3.25
N LEU A 340 -8.34 24.32 -2.51
CA LEU A 340 -9.34 24.84 -1.58
C LEU A 340 -8.82 24.87 -0.12
N PRO A 341 -9.46 25.61 0.80
CA PRO A 341 -9.03 25.65 2.20
C PRO A 341 -8.96 24.26 2.84
N GLY A 342 -7.80 23.89 3.38
CA GLY A 342 -7.56 22.58 3.99
C GLY A 342 -7.04 21.50 3.02
N GLN A 343 -6.98 21.80 1.73
CA GLN A 343 -6.44 20.93 0.69
C GLN A 343 -4.92 21.10 0.55
N SER A 344 -4.24 20.05 0.12
CA SER A 344 -2.84 20.16 -0.31
C SER A 344 -2.73 20.94 -1.64
N PRO A 345 -1.54 21.46 -2.01
CA PRO A 345 -1.40 22.24 -3.23
C PRO A 345 -1.81 21.46 -4.50
N VAL A 346 -2.86 21.92 -5.18
CA VAL A 346 -3.34 21.38 -6.46
C VAL A 346 -2.47 21.88 -7.60
N THR A 347 -2.00 20.96 -8.44
CA THR A 347 -1.10 21.25 -9.55
C THR A 347 -1.49 20.47 -10.81
N GLY A 348 -0.93 20.83 -11.96
CA GLY A 348 -1.09 20.07 -13.20
C GLY A 348 -2.36 20.35 -14.01
N PHE A 349 -3.32 21.13 -13.50
CA PHE A 349 -4.49 21.63 -14.23
C PHE A 349 -4.15 22.79 -15.19
N GLY A 350 -5.03 23.04 -16.17
CA GLY A 350 -4.88 24.06 -17.18
C GLY A 350 -5.48 25.41 -16.76
N GLY A 351 -4.86 26.50 -17.18
CA GLY A 351 -5.40 27.86 -17.04
C GLY A 351 -5.76 28.28 -15.61
N THR A 352 -7.02 28.68 -15.36
CA THR A 352 -7.44 29.38 -14.13
C THR A 352 -8.62 28.75 -13.40
N GLY A 353 -9.16 27.63 -13.88
CA GLY A 353 -10.34 26.99 -13.29
C GLY A 353 -10.32 25.48 -13.49
N LEU A 354 -10.80 24.70 -12.51
CA LEU A 354 -10.99 23.25 -12.62
C LEU A 354 -12.25 22.77 -11.88
N ILE A 355 -12.72 21.56 -12.19
CA ILE A 355 -13.61 20.81 -11.29
C ILE A 355 -12.77 20.33 -10.12
N ASN A 356 -13.13 20.76 -8.91
CA ASN A 356 -12.52 20.32 -7.67
C ASN A 356 -13.63 19.99 -6.67
N SER A 357 -13.78 18.70 -6.35
CA SER A 357 -14.88 18.24 -5.52
C SER A 357 -14.59 18.32 -4.01
N PHE A 358 -13.39 18.73 -3.59
CA PHE A 358 -13.00 18.96 -2.19
C PHE A 358 -13.73 20.16 -1.54
N ASN A 359 -14.78 20.68 -2.18
CA ASN A 359 -15.54 21.79 -1.64
C ASN A 359 -16.26 21.36 -0.35
N ASP A 360 -15.94 22.05 0.75
CA ASP A 360 -16.33 21.68 2.11
C ASP A 360 -15.68 20.39 2.66
N GLY A 361 -14.51 20.02 2.12
CA GLY A 361 -13.75 18.81 2.45
C GLY A 361 -14.32 17.57 1.76
N ASP A 362 -13.85 16.39 2.15
CA ASP A 362 -14.27 15.09 1.57
C ASP A 362 -15.67 14.63 2.01
N TRP A 363 -16.35 15.35 2.91
CA TRP A 363 -17.61 14.88 3.49
C TRP A 363 -18.82 14.88 2.51
N PRO A 364 -19.02 15.92 1.69
CA PRO A 364 -20.21 16.03 0.85
C PRO A 364 -20.18 15.07 -0.35
N LEU A 365 -21.34 14.58 -0.76
CA LEU A 365 -21.46 13.63 -1.89
C LEU A 365 -22.31 14.20 -3.01
N GLY A 366 -22.07 13.78 -4.25
CA GLY A 366 -22.78 14.30 -5.40
C GLY A 366 -22.22 13.90 -6.75
N SER A 367 -22.80 14.48 -7.79
CA SER A 367 -22.29 14.38 -9.14
C SER A 367 -22.55 15.66 -9.92
N MET A 368 -21.77 15.88 -10.97
CA MET A 368 -22.06 16.90 -11.98
C MET A 368 -21.98 16.32 -13.39
N GLN A 369 -22.76 16.88 -14.30
CA GLN A 369 -22.93 16.36 -15.66
C GLN A 369 -22.75 17.47 -16.68
N SER A 370 -22.00 17.19 -17.74
CA SER A 370 -21.86 18.10 -18.88
C SER A 370 -23.16 18.19 -19.69
N PRO A 371 -23.33 19.25 -20.51
CA PRO A 371 -24.25 19.20 -21.64
C PRO A 371 -23.98 18.00 -22.54
N THR A 372 -25.02 17.54 -23.24
CA THR A 372 -24.88 16.48 -24.24
C THR A 372 -24.13 17.00 -25.47
N PHE A 373 -23.21 16.19 -26.00
CA PHE A 373 -22.44 16.47 -27.22
C PHE A 373 -22.41 15.24 -28.14
N THR A 374 -22.06 15.47 -29.41
CA THR A 374 -21.82 14.39 -30.38
C THR A 374 -20.35 14.01 -30.38
N VAL A 375 -20.04 12.72 -30.24
CA VAL A 375 -18.67 12.22 -30.36
C VAL A 375 -18.19 12.41 -31.79
N THR A 376 -17.12 13.15 -31.99
CA THR A 376 -16.62 13.54 -33.32
C THR A 376 -15.20 13.06 -33.61
N ASP A 377 -14.39 12.86 -32.57
CA ASP A 377 -12.97 12.48 -32.68
C ASP A 377 -12.70 11.07 -32.12
N ASP A 378 -11.51 10.57 -32.45
CA ASP A 378 -11.02 9.25 -32.07
C ASP A 378 -10.77 9.11 -30.57
N TYR A 379 -10.45 10.21 -29.90
CA TYR A 379 -10.14 10.23 -28.48
C TYR A 379 -10.82 11.39 -27.74
N LEU A 380 -11.16 11.12 -26.49
CA LEU A 380 -11.46 12.13 -25.48
C LEU A 380 -10.35 12.15 -24.44
N ASN A 381 -9.60 13.24 -24.42
CA ASN A 381 -8.53 13.50 -23.46
C ASN A 381 -9.00 14.42 -22.35
N PHE A 382 -8.48 14.26 -21.14
CA PHE A 382 -8.76 15.15 -20.02
C PHE A 382 -7.71 15.00 -18.93
N LEU A 383 -7.59 16.04 -18.11
CA LEU A 383 -6.78 16.02 -16.89
C LEU A 383 -7.63 15.49 -15.75
N ILE A 384 -7.06 14.60 -14.94
CA ILE A 384 -7.72 14.00 -13.78
C ILE A 384 -6.75 13.86 -12.60
N GLY A 385 -7.25 14.13 -11.40
CA GLY A 385 -6.56 13.97 -10.12
C GLY A 385 -7.59 13.63 -9.03
N GLY A 386 -7.22 13.74 -7.76
CA GLY A 386 -8.05 13.28 -6.64
C GLY A 386 -7.90 11.78 -6.39
N GLY A 387 -8.87 11.16 -5.73
CA GLY A 387 -8.77 9.79 -5.28
C GLY A 387 -9.00 8.72 -6.36
N LYS A 388 -8.51 7.54 -6.03
CA LYS A 388 -8.47 6.35 -6.87
C LYS A 388 -9.58 5.37 -6.47
N HIS A 389 -10.81 5.85 -6.45
CA HIS A 389 -11.98 5.06 -6.07
C HIS A 389 -12.78 4.65 -7.32
N PRO A 390 -12.47 3.51 -7.95
CA PRO A 390 -13.12 3.10 -9.18
C PRO A 390 -14.58 2.76 -8.96
N ARG A 391 -15.34 2.83 -10.04
CA ARG A 391 -16.73 2.39 -10.07
C ARG A 391 -16.86 0.91 -9.74
N VAL A 392 -17.48 0.60 -8.61
CA VAL A 392 -17.74 -0.78 -8.18
C VAL A 392 -19.16 -1.25 -8.54
N SER A 393 -20.10 -0.33 -8.78
CA SER A 393 -21.49 -0.66 -9.07
C SER A 393 -22.20 0.48 -9.81
N ASP A 394 -23.31 0.19 -10.48
CA ASP A 394 -24.15 1.22 -11.12
C ASP A 394 -24.97 2.06 -10.12
N LYS A 395 -24.99 1.67 -8.85
CA LYS A 395 -25.87 2.22 -7.82
C LYS A 395 -25.15 3.30 -7.02
N LEU A 396 -25.61 4.54 -7.10
CA LEU A 396 -24.97 5.68 -6.41
C LEU A 396 -25.50 5.95 -5.00
N ASP A 397 -26.65 5.40 -4.65
CA ASP A 397 -27.32 5.62 -3.38
C ASP A 397 -27.73 4.31 -2.71
N ASN A 398 -28.34 4.40 -1.53
CA ASN A 398 -28.84 3.23 -0.81
C ASN A 398 -30.29 2.86 -1.14
N THR A 399 -30.87 3.28 -2.27
CA THR A 399 -32.28 2.96 -2.63
C THR A 399 -32.58 1.47 -2.44
N PRO A 400 -33.62 1.09 -1.66
CA PRO A 400 -33.92 -0.31 -1.41
C PRO A 400 -34.23 -1.08 -2.71
N PRO A 401 -33.71 -2.30 -2.87
CA PRO A 401 -34.13 -3.17 -3.97
C PRO A 401 -35.65 -3.46 -3.88
N PRO A 402 -36.35 -3.67 -5.00
CA PRO A 402 -37.74 -4.09 -4.99
C PRO A 402 -37.91 -5.41 -4.22
N GLY A 403 -38.79 -5.43 -3.22
CA GLY A 403 -38.97 -6.60 -2.38
C GLY A 403 -39.84 -6.34 -1.16
N GLU A 404 -39.76 -7.25 -0.19
CA GLU A 404 -40.49 -7.19 1.06
C GLU A 404 -39.59 -6.63 2.17
N LEU A 405 -39.90 -5.42 2.65
CA LEU A 405 -39.26 -4.85 3.83
C LEU A 405 -39.64 -5.67 5.08
N LYS A 406 -38.64 -6.06 5.85
CA LYS A 406 -38.80 -6.77 7.13
C LYS A 406 -38.59 -5.82 8.29
N PHE A 407 -39.30 -6.13 9.38
CA PHE A 407 -39.24 -5.38 10.64
C PHE A 407 -39.54 -3.88 10.50
N ASP A 408 -40.28 -3.51 9.46
CA ASP A 408 -40.61 -2.12 9.12
C ASP A 408 -39.38 -1.21 8.98
N GLY A 409 -38.24 -1.77 8.55
CA GLY A 409 -36.97 -1.03 8.51
C GLY A 409 -36.50 -0.54 9.88
N PHE A 410 -36.95 -1.20 10.95
CA PHE A 410 -36.78 -0.75 12.33
C PHE A 410 -37.49 0.56 12.67
N GLU A 411 -38.43 1.04 11.86
CA GLU A 411 -39.19 2.27 12.11
C GLU A 411 -40.36 2.07 13.08
N VAL A 412 -40.09 1.43 14.23
CA VAL A 412 -41.11 1.21 15.27
C VAL A 412 -41.74 2.54 15.72
N PRO A 413 -43.01 2.58 16.16
CA PRO A 413 -43.66 3.81 16.60
C PRO A 413 -42.86 4.57 17.67
N ASN A 414 -42.93 5.90 17.66
CA ASN A 414 -42.25 6.73 18.66
C ASN A 414 -42.71 6.38 20.09
N GLY A 415 -41.74 6.19 20.99
CA GLY A 415 -42.01 5.76 22.37
C GLY A 415 -42.13 4.25 22.56
N THR A 416 -41.98 3.46 21.50
CA THR A 416 -41.89 1.98 21.55
C THR A 416 -40.48 1.49 21.20
N THR A 417 -40.21 0.23 21.49
CA THR A 417 -38.90 -0.40 21.37
C THR A 417 -38.99 -1.69 20.54
N LEU A 418 -37.85 -2.29 20.18
CA LEU A 418 -37.85 -3.59 19.50
C LEU A 418 -38.46 -4.70 20.38
N ALA A 419 -38.51 -4.53 21.71
CA ALA A 419 -39.16 -5.48 22.60
C ALA A 419 -40.68 -5.51 22.35
N ASP A 420 -41.29 -4.35 22.10
CA ASP A 420 -42.70 -4.23 21.73
C ASP A 420 -42.98 -4.84 20.35
N ALA A 421 -41.96 -4.88 19.48
CA ALA A 421 -41.99 -5.57 18.18
C ALA A 421 -41.63 -7.06 18.27
N GLY A 422 -41.48 -7.62 19.48
CA GLY A 422 -41.25 -9.04 19.71
C GLY A 422 -39.79 -9.51 19.57
N TRP A 423 -38.84 -8.59 19.47
CA TRP A 423 -37.42 -8.95 19.52
C TRP A 423 -37.02 -9.33 20.94
N THR A 424 -36.06 -10.24 21.04
CA THR A 424 -35.48 -10.69 22.31
C THR A 424 -33.98 -10.39 22.31
N GLY A 425 -33.38 -10.24 23.50
CA GLY A 425 -31.95 -10.01 23.58
C GLY A 425 -31.30 -10.56 24.84
N THR A 426 -29.98 -10.66 24.81
CA THR A 426 -29.13 -11.18 25.88
C THR A 426 -27.97 -10.22 26.16
N GLY A 427 -27.36 -10.34 27.34
CA GLY A 427 -26.25 -9.47 27.73
C GLY A 427 -26.65 -8.00 27.80
N ASP A 428 -25.81 -7.14 27.26
CA ASP A 428 -26.01 -5.70 27.13
C ASP A 428 -26.91 -5.32 25.94
N LEU A 429 -27.09 -6.22 24.96
CA LEU A 429 -27.97 -6.02 23.80
C LEU A 429 -29.42 -6.29 24.18
N THR A 430 -30.02 -5.33 24.88
CA THR A 430 -31.42 -5.39 25.28
C THR A 430 -32.31 -4.69 24.24
N PRO A 431 -33.42 -5.32 23.82
CA PRO A 431 -34.33 -4.78 22.82
C PRO A 431 -35.03 -3.50 23.27
N ASN A 432 -34.98 -3.15 24.57
CA ASN A 432 -35.60 -1.93 25.12
C ASN A 432 -34.84 -0.64 24.79
N TYR A 433 -33.56 -0.73 24.41
CA TYR A 433 -32.77 0.43 23.96
C TYR A 433 -32.61 0.46 22.45
N GLN A 434 -33.37 -0.36 21.74
CA GLN A 434 -33.34 -0.44 20.28
C GLN A 434 -34.74 -0.15 19.73
N PRO A 435 -34.85 0.41 18.53
CA PRO A 435 -33.75 0.82 17.64
C PRO A 435 -33.13 2.17 18.07
N ALA A 436 -31.87 2.38 17.73
CA ALA A 436 -31.15 3.63 17.96
C ALA A 436 -31.53 4.71 16.93
N THR A 437 -31.39 5.98 17.34
CA THR A 437 -31.59 7.16 16.46
C THR A 437 -30.29 7.88 16.12
N SER A 438 -29.16 7.37 16.62
CA SER A 438 -27.81 7.91 16.43
C SER A 438 -26.80 6.83 16.01
N GLY A 439 -25.69 7.29 15.43
CA GLY A 439 -24.57 6.46 14.97
C GLY A 439 -24.82 5.74 13.64
N GLY A 440 -23.78 5.63 12.83
CA GLY A 440 -23.84 5.08 11.48
C GLY A 440 -24.39 6.06 10.43
N ASP A 441 -23.88 5.95 9.21
CA ASP A 441 -24.18 6.77 8.05
C ASP A 441 -24.86 5.95 6.94
N PHE A 442 -25.60 6.63 6.05
CA PHE A 442 -26.35 6.03 4.93
C PHE A 442 -27.45 5.02 5.32
N TYR A 443 -27.92 5.07 6.58
CA TYR A 443 -29.18 4.44 6.96
C TYR A 443 -30.36 5.10 6.23
N ILE A 444 -31.47 4.38 6.14
CA ILE A 444 -32.70 4.83 5.48
C ILE A 444 -33.79 4.95 6.53
N GLY A 445 -34.32 6.17 6.69
CA GLY A 445 -35.29 6.48 7.73
C GLY A 445 -34.64 7.25 8.87
N ALA A 446 -35.06 6.98 10.11
CA ALA A 446 -34.56 7.61 11.32
C ALA A 446 -33.97 6.62 12.33
N LYS A 447 -34.29 5.32 12.21
CA LYS A 447 -34.00 4.30 13.22
C LYS A 447 -33.22 3.14 12.61
N ARG A 448 -32.30 2.57 13.39
CA ARG A 448 -31.54 1.36 13.03
C ARG A 448 -31.16 0.58 14.27
N ILE A 449 -30.80 -0.69 14.13
CA ILE A 449 -30.06 -1.36 15.19
C ILE A 449 -28.65 -0.77 15.23
N ASN A 450 -28.20 -0.35 16.40
CA ASN A 450 -26.83 0.08 16.64
C ASN A 450 -26.35 -0.48 17.98
N THR A 451 -25.43 -1.45 17.95
CA THR A 451 -24.98 -2.13 19.18
C THR A 451 -24.10 -1.24 20.06
N PHE A 452 -23.57 -0.12 19.52
CA PHE A 452 -22.84 0.88 20.30
C PHE A 452 -23.75 1.63 21.27
N GLU A 453 -24.97 1.93 20.85
CA GLU A 453 -25.92 2.81 21.54
C GLU A 453 -26.80 2.06 22.56
N THR A 454 -26.50 0.80 22.85
CA THR A 454 -27.29 -0.03 23.78
C THR A 454 -26.93 0.21 25.25
N GLY A 455 -27.94 0.16 26.13
CA GLY A 455 -27.78 0.27 27.58
C GLY A 455 -27.76 1.72 28.10
N ALA A 456 -27.28 1.91 29.34
CA ALA A 456 -27.31 3.22 30.00
C ALA A 456 -26.19 4.18 29.55
N VAL A 457 -25.14 3.66 28.90
CA VAL A 457 -23.99 4.44 28.39
C VAL A 457 -23.51 3.80 27.08
N PRO A 458 -23.36 4.54 25.96
CA PRO A 458 -22.86 3.98 24.72
C PRO A 458 -21.40 3.49 24.82
N GLY A 459 -21.01 2.50 24.01
CA GLY A 459 -19.63 2.04 23.96
C GLY A 459 -19.37 0.80 23.10
N ASP A 460 -18.08 0.61 22.76
CA ASP A 460 -17.54 -0.47 21.93
C ASP A 460 -17.37 -1.81 22.67
N ASP A 461 -17.59 -1.86 23.99
CA ASP A 461 -17.39 -3.07 24.80
C ASP A 461 -18.73 -3.75 25.15
N ARG A 462 -19.81 -3.38 24.45
CA ARG A 462 -21.16 -3.88 24.69
C ARG A 462 -21.33 -5.24 24.04
N GLN A 463 -21.74 -6.25 24.82
CA GLN A 463 -21.82 -7.63 24.33
C GLN A 463 -23.18 -8.26 24.56
N GLY A 464 -23.59 -9.16 23.67
CA GLY A 464 -24.88 -9.82 23.71
C GLY A 464 -25.41 -10.21 22.34
N THR A 465 -26.69 -10.58 22.31
CA THR A 465 -27.37 -10.89 21.05
C THR A 465 -28.73 -10.22 21.02
N LEU A 466 -29.20 -9.89 19.82
CA LEU A 466 -30.56 -9.39 19.56
C LEU A 466 -31.20 -10.25 18.47
N THR A 467 -32.29 -10.94 18.78
CA THR A 467 -32.92 -11.94 17.91
C THR A 467 -34.35 -11.53 17.55
N SER A 468 -34.68 -11.56 16.26
CA SER A 468 -35.98 -11.19 15.72
C SER A 468 -37.07 -12.23 16.03
N PRO A 469 -38.36 -11.87 15.89
CA PRO A 469 -39.42 -12.84 15.68
C PRO A 469 -39.16 -13.73 14.47
N GLU A 470 -39.80 -14.90 14.41
CA GLU A 470 -39.79 -15.76 13.22
C GLU A 470 -40.48 -15.08 12.04
N PHE A 471 -39.93 -15.25 10.84
CA PHE A 471 -40.53 -14.82 9.58
C PHE A 471 -40.30 -15.88 8.48
N PRO A 472 -41.20 -15.99 7.48
CA PRO A 472 -41.01 -16.91 6.37
C PRO A 472 -40.01 -16.35 5.34
N ILE A 473 -39.18 -17.22 4.75
CA ILE A 473 -38.36 -16.90 3.59
C ILE A 473 -39.22 -17.07 2.32
N THR A 474 -39.61 -15.95 1.71
CA THR A 474 -40.54 -15.90 0.56
C THR A 474 -39.87 -15.54 -0.76
N LYS A 475 -38.56 -15.28 -0.74
CA LYS A 475 -37.77 -14.74 -1.86
C LYS A 475 -36.38 -15.37 -1.88
N ASP A 476 -35.68 -15.20 -3.00
CA ASP A 476 -34.39 -15.83 -3.26
C ASP A 476 -33.24 -15.15 -2.52
N PHE A 477 -33.33 -13.85 -2.23
CA PHE A 477 -32.28 -13.10 -1.57
C PHE A 477 -32.77 -12.41 -0.31
N MET A 478 -31.87 -12.33 0.68
CA MET A 478 -32.04 -11.48 1.85
C MET A 478 -30.95 -10.42 1.84
N SER A 479 -31.35 -9.17 1.69
CA SER A 479 -30.46 -8.01 1.60
C SER A 479 -30.66 -7.09 2.78
N MET A 480 -29.61 -6.42 3.26
CA MET A 480 -29.68 -5.54 4.42
C MET A 480 -28.55 -4.52 4.38
N LEU A 481 -28.80 -3.35 4.99
CA LEU A 481 -27.78 -2.32 5.18
C LEU A 481 -26.98 -2.66 6.44
N VAL A 482 -25.68 -2.90 6.30
CA VAL A 482 -24.80 -3.24 7.44
C VAL A 482 -23.58 -2.35 7.46
N GLY A 483 -23.26 -1.85 8.65
CA GLY A 483 -22.03 -1.15 8.97
C GLY A 483 -21.45 -1.64 10.31
N GLY A 484 -20.37 -1.00 10.74
CA GLY A 484 -19.61 -1.28 11.95
C GLY A 484 -18.55 -2.37 11.76
N GLY A 485 -18.15 -3.01 12.85
CA GLY A 485 -16.97 -3.87 12.92
C GLY A 485 -17.07 -5.20 12.17
N ASN A 486 -15.90 -5.75 11.88
CA ASN A 486 -15.69 -7.05 11.27
C ASN A 486 -14.82 -7.92 12.19
N ARG A 487 -15.45 -8.78 13.02
CA ARG A 487 -14.76 -9.75 13.88
C ARG A 487 -15.21 -11.15 13.52
N THR A 488 -14.26 -11.97 13.06
CA THR A 488 -14.50 -13.37 12.68
C THR A 488 -14.27 -14.30 13.87
N ALA A 489 -14.81 -15.52 13.80
CA ALA A 489 -14.62 -16.54 14.84
C ALA A 489 -13.13 -16.81 15.17
N ASP A 490 -12.24 -16.63 14.18
CA ASP A 490 -10.78 -16.80 14.35
C ASP A 490 -10.15 -15.72 15.24
N SER A 491 -10.81 -14.57 15.42
CA SER A 491 -10.39 -13.53 16.36
C SER A 491 -10.75 -13.84 17.82
N GLY A 492 -11.49 -14.92 18.07
CA GLY A 492 -12.02 -15.27 19.39
C GLY A 492 -13.18 -14.38 19.85
N GLN A 493 -13.70 -13.51 18.97
CA GLN A 493 -14.85 -12.62 19.20
C GLN A 493 -15.75 -12.63 17.96
N THR A 494 -17.06 -12.78 18.13
CA THR A 494 -18.03 -12.75 17.02
C THR A 494 -18.73 -11.39 16.96
N LEU A 495 -18.67 -10.70 15.82
CA LEU A 495 -19.48 -9.51 15.55
C LEU A 495 -20.17 -9.67 14.20
N ALA A 496 -21.44 -10.05 14.20
CA ALA A 496 -22.13 -10.46 12.97
C ALA A 496 -23.66 -10.36 13.03
N VAL A 497 -24.27 -10.17 11.86
CA VAL A 497 -25.68 -10.49 11.60
C VAL A 497 -25.75 -11.92 11.10
N GLN A 498 -26.63 -12.73 11.69
CA GLN A 498 -26.77 -14.15 11.44
C GLN A 498 -28.20 -14.51 11.04
N LEU A 499 -28.33 -15.40 10.07
CA LEU A 499 -29.61 -16.03 9.71
C LEU A 499 -29.71 -17.37 10.42
N LEU A 500 -30.80 -17.58 11.15
CA LEU A 500 -31.12 -18.84 11.79
C LEU A 500 -32.29 -19.49 11.06
N VAL A 501 -32.14 -20.73 10.62
CA VAL A 501 -33.22 -21.57 10.08
C VAL A 501 -33.34 -22.80 10.97
N ASN A 502 -34.54 -23.05 11.49
CA ASN A 502 -34.80 -24.14 12.45
C ASN A 502 -33.83 -24.11 13.67
N GLY A 503 -33.47 -22.91 14.13
CA GLY A 503 -32.58 -22.68 15.27
C GLY A 503 -31.07 -22.79 14.97
N ASN A 504 -30.68 -23.17 13.75
CA ASN A 504 -29.28 -23.30 13.35
C ASN A 504 -28.81 -22.08 12.57
N VAL A 505 -27.60 -21.59 12.85
CA VAL A 505 -26.97 -20.52 12.06
C VAL A 505 -26.62 -21.07 10.68
N VAL A 506 -27.26 -20.56 9.64
CA VAL A 506 -27.05 -20.98 8.24
C VAL A 506 -26.31 -19.94 7.41
N ARG A 507 -26.29 -18.68 7.87
CA ARG A 507 -25.52 -17.57 7.29
C ARG A 507 -25.04 -16.62 8.37
N SER A 508 -23.94 -15.93 8.09
CA SER A 508 -23.35 -14.91 8.94
C SER A 508 -22.67 -13.85 8.05
N LEU A 509 -22.80 -12.58 8.39
CA LEU A 509 -22.06 -11.48 7.76
C LEU A 509 -21.74 -10.40 8.79
N ALA A 510 -20.67 -9.64 8.58
CA ALA A 510 -20.25 -8.55 9.47
C ALA A 510 -20.19 -7.21 8.70
N GLY A 511 -19.92 -6.12 9.41
CA GLY A 511 -19.63 -4.81 8.80
C GLY A 511 -18.25 -4.76 8.16
N ASP A 512 -17.82 -3.56 7.73
CA ASP A 512 -16.53 -3.33 7.05
C ASP A 512 -15.52 -2.55 7.92
N ASN A 513 -15.68 -2.57 9.25
CA ASN A 513 -14.99 -1.67 10.19
C ASN A 513 -15.20 -0.19 9.83
N ALA A 514 -16.43 0.16 9.47
CA ALA A 514 -16.79 1.50 9.00
C ALA A 514 -18.16 1.93 9.52
N GLY A 515 -18.37 3.23 9.72
CA GLY A 515 -19.65 3.76 10.19
C GLY A 515 -20.70 3.77 9.08
N LEU A 516 -20.28 3.62 7.83
CA LEU A 516 -21.16 3.61 6.67
C LEU A 516 -21.90 2.29 6.58
N LEU A 517 -23.22 2.36 6.43
CA LEU A 517 -24.04 1.21 6.09
C LEU A 517 -24.07 1.05 4.56
N ASN A 518 -23.81 -0.16 4.09
CA ASN A 518 -23.97 -0.51 2.67
C ASN A 518 -24.71 -1.84 2.51
N TRP A 519 -25.26 -2.08 1.32
CA TRP A 519 -26.05 -3.27 1.02
C TRP A 519 -25.17 -4.52 1.01
N LYS A 520 -25.49 -5.43 1.93
CA LYS A 520 -24.96 -6.80 1.99
C LYS A 520 -26.11 -7.79 1.97
N GLY A 521 -25.84 -9.06 1.69
CA GLY A 521 -26.90 -10.04 1.68
C GLY A 521 -26.46 -11.47 1.41
N TRP A 522 -27.44 -12.36 1.37
CA TRP A 522 -27.27 -13.77 1.10
C TRP A 522 -28.25 -14.23 0.03
N ASP A 523 -27.82 -15.19 -0.79
CA ASP A 523 -28.74 -16.11 -1.45
C ASP A 523 -29.30 -17.07 -0.40
N VAL A 524 -30.62 -17.05 -0.26
CA VAL A 524 -31.44 -17.84 0.67
C VAL A 524 -32.46 -18.71 -0.06
N SER A 525 -32.35 -18.85 -1.40
CA SER A 525 -33.27 -19.62 -2.23
C SER A 525 -33.38 -21.09 -1.80
N GLU A 526 -32.31 -21.67 -1.26
CA GLU A 526 -32.30 -23.03 -0.71
C GLU A 526 -33.23 -23.21 0.51
N PHE A 527 -33.60 -22.11 1.18
CA PHE A 527 -34.48 -22.11 2.35
C PHE A 527 -35.89 -21.59 2.03
N ALA A 528 -36.27 -21.54 0.75
CA ALA A 528 -37.58 -21.05 0.34
C ALA A 528 -38.72 -21.78 1.07
N GLY A 529 -39.60 -21.02 1.71
CA GLY A 529 -40.74 -21.53 2.49
C GLY A 529 -40.43 -21.91 3.94
N GLU A 530 -39.16 -21.98 4.34
CA GLU A 530 -38.78 -22.22 5.73
C GLU A 530 -39.01 -20.98 6.60
N LYS A 531 -39.13 -21.21 7.92
CA LYS A 531 -39.13 -20.12 8.91
C LYS A 531 -37.71 -19.81 9.35
N ALA A 532 -37.42 -18.52 9.44
CA ALA A 532 -36.12 -18.03 9.88
C ALA A 532 -36.23 -16.95 10.97
N GLN A 533 -35.12 -16.71 11.65
CA GLN A 533 -34.91 -15.57 12.54
C GLN A 533 -33.62 -14.87 12.14
N LEU A 534 -33.58 -13.55 12.32
CA LEU A 534 -32.37 -12.75 12.19
C LEU A 534 -31.79 -12.51 13.58
N ARG A 535 -30.50 -12.75 13.77
CA ARG A 535 -29.80 -12.53 15.02
C ARG A 535 -28.60 -11.63 14.83
N VAL A 536 -28.58 -10.50 15.51
CA VAL A 536 -27.39 -9.67 15.70
C VAL A 536 -26.59 -10.24 16.87
N VAL A 537 -25.31 -10.48 16.68
CA VAL A 537 -24.37 -10.99 17.68
C VAL A 537 -23.24 -9.98 17.84
N ASP A 538 -23.01 -9.56 19.08
CA ASP A 538 -21.89 -8.70 19.44
C ASP A 538 -21.14 -9.33 20.63
N GLU A 539 -19.96 -9.87 20.38
CA GLU A 539 -19.04 -10.37 21.41
C GLU A 539 -17.71 -9.61 21.35
N ALA A 540 -17.69 -8.49 20.62
CA ALA A 540 -16.47 -7.72 20.37
C ALA A 540 -16.19 -6.72 21.50
N THR A 541 -14.92 -6.33 21.61
CA THR A 541 -14.47 -5.22 22.46
C THR A 541 -13.41 -4.38 21.75
N GLY A 542 -13.17 -3.16 22.24
CA GLY A 542 -12.23 -2.20 21.67
C GLY A 542 -12.73 -1.58 20.36
N GLY A 543 -11.90 -0.77 19.69
CA GLY A 543 -12.33 -0.02 18.51
C GLY A 543 -13.07 -0.87 17.47
N TRP A 544 -14.21 -0.36 16.98
CA TRP A 544 -15.16 -1.08 16.13
C TRP A 544 -15.76 -2.34 16.77
N GLY A 545 -15.84 -2.41 18.09
CA GLY A 545 -16.55 -3.45 18.84
C GLY A 545 -18.06 -3.24 18.84
N HIS A 546 -18.61 -2.79 17.71
CA HIS A 546 -20.05 -2.56 17.54
C HIS A 546 -20.45 -2.71 16.07
N MET A 547 -21.74 -2.93 15.82
CA MET A 547 -22.31 -2.93 14.48
C MET A 547 -23.59 -2.14 14.35
N THR A 548 -23.87 -1.72 13.12
CA THR A 548 -25.12 -1.09 12.71
C THR A 548 -25.81 -1.96 11.67
N LEU A 549 -27.13 -2.10 11.81
CA LEU A 549 -27.97 -2.88 10.90
C LEU A 549 -29.26 -2.10 10.64
N ASP A 550 -29.57 -1.93 9.36
CA ASP A 550 -30.76 -1.25 8.88
C ASP A 550 -31.39 -1.99 7.69
N HIS A 551 -32.66 -1.69 7.39
CA HIS A 551 -33.34 -1.99 6.13
C HIS A 551 -33.16 -3.42 5.60
N VAL A 552 -33.67 -4.40 6.35
CA VAL A 552 -33.66 -5.82 5.95
C VAL A 552 -34.78 -6.09 4.94
N MET A 553 -34.42 -6.61 3.77
CA MET A 553 -35.27 -6.86 2.61
C MET A 553 -35.22 -8.34 2.20
N LEU A 554 -36.36 -8.92 1.86
CA LEU A 554 -36.44 -10.16 1.07
C LEU A 554 -36.73 -9.79 -0.40
N THR A 555 -35.88 -10.20 -1.34
CA THR A 555 -35.87 -9.70 -2.73
C THR A 555 -35.67 -10.82 -3.74
N ASP A 556 -36.20 -10.66 -4.96
CA ASP A 556 -35.97 -11.63 -6.06
C ASP A 556 -34.59 -11.44 -6.71
N THR A 557 -33.92 -10.32 -6.45
CA THR A 557 -32.56 -10.01 -6.90
C THR A 557 -31.70 -9.62 -5.72
N ALA A 558 -30.42 -9.98 -5.74
CA ALA A 558 -29.46 -9.51 -4.74
C ALA A 558 -29.40 -7.97 -4.73
N ALA A 559 -29.33 -7.35 -3.55
CA ALA A 559 -29.00 -5.94 -3.48
C ALA A 559 -27.57 -5.71 -3.99
N VAL A 560 -27.40 -4.60 -4.68
CA VAL A 560 -26.10 -4.12 -5.12
C VAL A 560 -25.65 -3.05 -4.13
N ALA A 561 -24.38 -3.13 -3.71
CA ALA A 561 -23.75 -2.11 -2.90
C ALA A 561 -23.80 -0.75 -3.60
N ARG A 562 -23.99 0.32 -2.82
CA ARG A 562 -23.69 1.67 -3.25
C ARG A 562 -22.23 1.74 -3.70
N SER A 563 -22.00 2.40 -4.83
CA SER A 563 -20.67 2.77 -5.31
C SER A 563 -20.13 3.93 -4.49
N ASP A 564 -18.93 3.76 -3.97
CA ASP A 564 -18.09 4.75 -3.28
C ASP A 564 -17.13 5.44 -4.27
N GLU A 565 -17.60 5.63 -5.51
CA GLU A 565 -16.74 6.01 -6.63
C GLU A 565 -16.39 7.50 -6.65
N GLU A 566 -15.19 7.79 -7.11
CA GLU A 566 -14.72 9.11 -7.48
C GLU A 566 -14.23 9.05 -8.90
N THR A 567 -15.10 9.45 -9.82
CA THR A 567 -14.90 9.09 -11.21
C THR A 567 -15.29 10.19 -12.16
N VAL A 568 -14.59 10.24 -13.27
CA VAL A 568 -15.05 10.85 -14.51
C VAL A 568 -15.57 9.72 -15.39
N ASN A 569 -16.81 9.84 -15.86
CA ASN A 569 -17.47 8.82 -16.68
C ASN A 569 -17.88 9.39 -18.04
N LEU A 570 -17.69 8.60 -19.10
CA LEU A 570 -18.33 8.83 -20.40
C LEU A 570 -19.64 8.07 -20.44
N VAL A 571 -20.74 8.78 -20.66
CA VAL A 571 -22.07 8.19 -20.77
C VAL A 571 -22.57 8.30 -22.21
N VAL A 572 -22.83 7.17 -22.85
CA VAL A 572 -23.38 7.07 -24.22
C VAL A 572 -24.70 6.33 -24.16
N ASN A 573 -25.76 6.90 -24.73
CA ASN A 573 -27.12 6.33 -24.70
C ASN A 573 -27.61 5.95 -23.28
N GLY A 574 -27.23 6.73 -22.26
CA GLY A 574 -27.60 6.48 -20.86
C GLY A 574 -26.80 5.39 -20.14
N GLN A 575 -25.80 4.79 -20.80
CA GLN A 575 -24.90 3.81 -20.19
C GLN A 575 -23.51 4.40 -20.00
N VAL A 576 -22.91 4.17 -18.83
CA VAL A 576 -21.48 4.46 -18.62
C VAL A 576 -20.67 3.48 -19.47
N VAL A 577 -19.92 4.00 -20.44
CA VAL A 577 -19.12 3.20 -21.37
C VAL A 577 -17.61 3.31 -21.14
N ARG A 578 -17.19 4.35 -20.40
CA ARG A 578 -15.82 4.55 -19.93
C ARG A 578 -15.84 5.21 -18.55
N THR A 579 -14.83 4.91 -17.75
CA THR A 579 -14.63 5.45 -16.41
C THR A 579 -13.14 5.71 -16.21
N ALA A 580 -12.81 6.76 -15.47
CA ALA A 580 -11.46 7.09 -15.02
C ALA A 580 -11.53 7.65 -13.60
N THR A 581 -10.49 7.44 -12.82
CA THR A 581 -10.31 7.96 -11.46
C THR A 581 -9.05 8.83 -11.40
N GLY A 582 -8.87 9.55 -10.30
CA GLY A 582 -7.56 10.07 -9.94
C GLY A 582 -6.57 8.97 -9.56
N ASN A 583 -5.44 9.37 -8.99
CA ASN A 583 -4.40 8.46 -8.51
C ASN A 583 -3.95 8.84 -7.09
N ASP A 584 -4.92 9.18 -6.24
CA ASP A 584 -4.69 9.61 -4.85
C ASP A 584 -3.70 10.79 -4.80
N SER A 585 -3.98 11.83 -5.60
CA SER A 585 -3.06 12.96 -5.79
C SER A 585 -3.74 14.28 -6.14
N GLU A 586 -3.23 15.37 -5.57
CA GLU A 586 -3.59 16.75 -5.96
C GLU A 586 -2.96 17.20 -7.28
N SER A 587 -2.10 16.39 -7.89
CA SER A 587 -1.52 16.66 -9.20
C SER A 587 -2.34 15.98 -10.28
N LEU A 588 -2.92 16.76 -11.21
CA LEU A 588 -3.67 16.19 -12.32
C LEU A 588 -2.73 15.62 -13.40
N ASP A 589 -3.09 14.44 -13.91
CA ASP A 589 -2.43 13.77 -15.02
C ASP A 589 -3.40 13.52 -16.18
N TRP A 590 -2.84 13.33 -17.38
CA TRP A 590 -3.62 13.07 -18.58
C TRP A 590 -4.20 11.66 -18.58
N ALA A 591 -5.52 11.59 -18.71
CA ALA A 591 -6.26 10.40 -19.11
C ALA A 591 -6.75 10.54 -20.55
N SER A 592 -6.98 9.39 -21.20
CA SER A 592 -7.50 9.35 -22.57
C SER A 592 -8.42 8.15 -22.75
N TRP A 593 -9.56 8.37 -23.38
CA TRP A 593 -10.46 7.31 -23.82
C TRP A 593 -10.47 7.21 -25.34
N ASP A 594 -10.28 5.99 -25.86
CA ASP A 594 -10.58 5.67 -27.26
C ASP A 594 -12.10 5.67 -27.45
N THR A 595 -12.57 6.61 -28.27
CA THR A 595 -13.98 6.86 -28.56
C THR A 595 -14.37 6.52 -29.99
N ARG A 596 -13.49 5.87 -30.77
CA ARG A 596 -13.76 5.54 -32.19
C ARG A 596 -15.06 4.76 -32.40
N GLU A 597 -15.40 3.86 -31.49
CA GLU A 597 -16.64 3.08 -31.57
C GLU A 597 -17.92 3.90 -31.31
N PHE A 598 -17.79 5.09 -30.72
CA PHE A 598 -18.91 5.97 -30.37
C PHE A 598 -19.08 7.16 -31.31
N VAL A 599 -18.22 7.32 -32.32
CA VAL A 599 -18.29 8.44 -33.28
C VAL A 599 -19.68 8.53 -33.90
N GLY A 600 -20.27 9.73 -33.86
CA GLY A 600 -21.62 10.04 -34.32
C GLY A 600 -22.73 9.81 -33.29
N GLN A 601 -22.44 9.21 -32.13
CA GLN A 601 -23.42 9.02 -31.05
C GLN A 601 -23.47 10.21 -30.10
N GLN A 602 -24.60 10.38 -29.40
CA GLN A 602 -24.75 11.38 -28.34
C GLN A 602 -24.14 10.88 -27.04
N ALA A 603 -23.36 11.73 -26.39
CA ALA A 603 -22.67 11.45 -25.14
C ALA A 603 -22.76 12.63 -24.17
N HIS A 604 -22.51 12.36 -22.89
CA HIS A 604 -22.18 13.39 -21.91
C HIS A 604 -21.13 12.86 -20.93
N ILE A 605 -20.45 13.77 -20.24
CA ILE A 605 -19.49 13.45 -19.19
C ILE A 605 -20.20 13.58 -17.85
N LYS A 606 -19.99 12.61 -16.96
CA LYS A 606 -20.51 12.63 -15.60
C LYS A 606 -19.36 12.47 -14.62
N VAL A 607 -19.15 13.48 -13.79
CA VAL A 607 -18.18 13.46 -12.69
C VAL A 607 -18.93 13.12 -11.41
N VAL A 608 -18.42 12.15 -10.65
CA VAL A 608 -19.05 11.61 -9.43
C VAL A 608 -18.06 11.73 -8.29
N ASP A 609 -18.55 12.17 -7.14
CA ASP A 609 -17.85 12.13 -5.86
C ASP A 609 -18.79 11.48 -4.84
N ASN A 610 -18.49 10.23 -4.49
CA ASN A 610 -19.33 9.38 -3.66
C ASN A 610 -18.57 8.74 -2.49
N ASN A 611 -17.39 9.27 -2.15
CA ASN A 611 -16.56 8.79 -1.04
C ASN A 611 -16.42 9.86 0.04
N ARG A 612 -16.11 9.45 1.28
CA ARG A 612 -15.91 10.37 2.42
C ARG A 612 -14.56 10.24 3.11
N PHE A 613 -13.75 9.28 2.68
CA PHE A 613 -12.59 8.83 3.43
C PHE A 613 -11.37 8.74 2.53
N GLY A 614 -10.19 8.95 3.13
CA GLY A 614 -8.95 8.94 2.36
C GLY A 614 -8.95 10.11 1.39
N TRP A 615 -8.73 9.82 0.11
CA TRP A 615 -8.75 10.81 -0.97
C TRP A 615 -10.17 11.04 -1.47
N GLY A 616 -11.10 11.38 -0.58
CA GLY A 616 -12.54 11.46 -0.82
C GLY A 616 -13.02 12.57 -1.76
N HIS A 617 -12.31 12.84 -2.86
CA HIS A 617 -12.60 13.91 -3.81
C HIS A 617 -11.95 13.64 -5.17
N ILE A 618 -12.53 14.20 -6.23
CA ILE A 618 -12.06 14.11 -7.62
C ILE A 618 -11.72 15.49 -8.18
N LEU A 619 -10.64 15.54 -8.96
CA LEU A 619 -10.21 16.72 -9.72
C LEU A 619 -10.33 16.42 -11.21
N ALA A 620 -10.87 17.34 -12.01
CA ALA A 620 -10.94 17.18 -13.46
C ALA A 620 -10.86 18.50 -14.21
N ASP A 621 -10.20 18.49 -15.38
CA ASP A 621 -10.04 19.67 -16.22
C ASP A 621 -9.77 19.29 -17.69
N GLU A 622 -9.79 20.28 -18.60
CA GLU A 622 -9.26 20.19 -19.96
C GLU A 622 -9.83 19.01 -20.80
N PHE A 623 -11.15 18.87 -20.80
CA PHE A 623 -11.85 17.89 -21.64
C PHE A 623 -11.71 18.27 -23.12
N THR A 624 -10.92 17.50 -23.86
CA THR A 624 -10.49 17.83 -25.22
C THR A 624 -10.71 16.64 -26.16
N ALA A 625 -11.53 16.86 -27.19
CA ALA A 625 -11.73 15.92 -28.28
C ALA A 625 -10.54 16.00 -29.25
N SER A 626 -9.94 14.86 -29.59
CA SER A 626 -8.68 14.82 -30.34
C SER A 626 -8.54 13.56 -31.22
N SER A 627 -7.84 13.71 -32.34
CA SER A 627 -7.38 12.57 -33.16
C SER A 627 -6.25 11.75 -32.52
N THR A 628 -5.66 12.22 -31.42
CA THR A 628 -4.53 11.56 -30.74
C THR A 628 -4.78 11.41 -29.25
N ALA A 629 -4.45 10.24 -28.70
CA ALA A 629 -4.48 10.01 -27.26
C ALA A 629 -3.46 10.87 -26.52
N ALA A 630 -3.90 11.50 -25.43
CA ALA A 630 -2.98 12.06 -24.45
C ALA A 630 -2.18 10.95 -23.76
N LYS A 631 -0.96 11.26 -23.35
CA LYS A 631 -0.10 10.35 -22.60
C LYS A 631 0.00 10.81 -21.16
N SER A 632 -0.13 9.87 -20.21
CA SER A 632 0.16 10.12 -18.80
C SER A 632 1.59 10.63 -18.65
N LYS A 633 1.74 11.70 -17.87
CA LYS A 633 3.03 12.26 -17.45
C LYS A 633 3.72 11.27 -16.54
N LEU A 634 3.00 10.68 -15.57
CA LEU A 634 3.56 9.70 -14.65
C LEU A 634 4.16 8.51 -15.41
N GLU A 635 3.48 7.99 -16.43
CA GLU A 635 4.02 6.89 -17.25
C GLU A 635 5.27 7.28 -18.06
N SER A 636 5.42 8.55 -18.42
CA SER A 636 6.59 9.05 -19.15
C SER A 636 7.83 9.22 -18.27
N TYR A 637 7.65 9.33 -16.95
CA TYR A 637 8.76 9.49 -16.02
C TYR A 637 9.52 8.19 -15.79
N HIS A 638 10.72 8.34 -15.22
CA HIS A 638 11.62 7.23 -14.97
C HIS A 638 11.50 6.76 -13.51
N TRP A 639 10.86 5.60 -13.35
CA TRP A 639 10.64 4.96 -12.05
C TRP A 639 11.70 3.90 -11.75
N LEU A 640 12.09 3.82 -10.49
CA LEU A 640 12.92 2.72 -9.98
C LEU A 640 12.12 1.41 -9.92
N ASP A 641 10.82 1.47 -9.75
CA ASP A 641 9.95 0.30 -9.74
C ASP A 641 8.53 0.74 -10.08
N TYR A 642 7.78 -0.12 -10.76
CA TYR A 642 6.39 0.13 -11.15
C TYR A 642 5.37 -0.57 -10.23
N GLY A 643 5.83 -1.34 -9.24
CA GLY A 643 4.98 -1.92 -8.19
C GLY A 643 4.73 -0.96 -7.04
N ARG A 644 3.85 -1.34 -6.11
CA ARG A 644 3.50 -0.52 -4.93
C ARG A 644 4.52 -0.62 -3.82
N ASP A 645 5.29 -1.70 -3.75
CA ASP A 645 6.10 -2.05 -2.56
C ASP A 645 7.60 -1.93 -2.83
N TYR A 646 8.05 -0.79 -3.36
CA TYR A 646 9.49 -0.48 -3.50
C TYR A 646 9.74 1.01 -3.23
N TYR A 647 9.93 1.35 -1.95
CA TYR A 647 10.06 2.73 -1.48
C TYR A 647 11.35 3.00 -0.73
N ALA A 648 11.69 4.27 -0.52
CA ALA A 648 12.88 4.74 0.19
C ALA A 648 14.17 4.06 -0.32
N ALA A 649 14.21 3.78 -1.63
CA ALA A 649 15.28 3.02 -2.23
C ALA A 649 16.54 3.88 -2.31
N VAL A 650 17.57 3.48 -1.59
CA VAL A 650 18.88 4.15 -1.54
C VAL A 650 20.00 3.13 -1.70
N SER A 651 21.22 3.60 -1.98
CA SER A 651 22.34 2.72 -2.27
C SER A 651 23.34 2.58 -1.12
N PHE A 652 24.08 1.46 -1.12
CA PHE A 652 25.22 1.26 -0.22
C PHE A 652 26.34 2.26 -0.49
N SER A 653 26.88 2.83 0.59
CA SER A 653 28.13 3.58 0.60
C SER A 653 29.35 2.64 0.64
N ASN A 654 30.49 3.10 0.12
CA ASN A 654 31.79 2.42 0.19
C ASN A 654 31.81 0.98 -0.39
N MET A 655 30.99 0.71 -1.41
CA MET A 655 30.98 -0.58 -2.12
C MET A 655 32.29 -0.81 -2.90
N PRO A 656 32.77 -2.06 -3.00
CA PRO A 656 33.94 -2.40 -3.79
C PRO A 656 33.65 -2.31 -5.30
N ASP A 657 34.72 -2.20 -6.10
CA ASP A 657 34.70 -2.25 -7.57
C ASP A 657 33.78 -1.22 -8.24
N ASN A 658 33.46 -0.11 -7.55
CA ASN A 658 32.51 0.91 -7.99
C ASN A 658 31.11 0.37 -8.32
N LYS A 659 30.76 -0.80 -7.77
CA LYS A 659 29.41 -1.34 -7.88
C LYS A 659 28.42 -0.46 -7.12
N ARG A 660 27.20 -0.39 -7.63
CA ARG A 660 26.09 0.28 -6.97
C ARG A 660 25.02 -0.77 -6.65
N VAL A 661 24.79 -1.00 -5.36
CA VAL A 661 23.74 -1.90 -4.89
C VAL A 661 22.72 -1.09 -4.10
N MET A 662 21.44 -1.29 -4.37
CA MET A 662 20.30 -0.64 -3.72
C MET A 662 19.41 -1.66 -3.02
N LEU A 663 18.77 -1.22 -1.95
CA LEU A 663 17.65 -1.89 -1.29
C LEU A 663 16.52 -0.87 -1.16
N GLY A 664 15.29 -1.32 -1.34
CA GLY A 664 14.08 -0.56 -1.03
C GLY A 664 13.35 -1.17 0.15
N TRP A 665 12.58 -0.35 0.87
CA TRP A 665 11.55 -0.82 1.78
C TRP A 665 10.43 -1.47 0.96
N MET A 666 10.17 -2.75 1.22
CA MET A 666 9.14 -3.54 0.53
C MET A 666 7.82 -3.45 1.26
N ASN A 667 7.20 -2.27 1.18
CA ASN A 667 5.87 -1.93 1.69
C ASN A 667 5.45 -0.59 1.04
N ASN A 668 4.21 -0.15 1.30
CA ASN A 668 3.68 1.12 0.82
C ASN A 668 3.00 1.90 1.96
N TRP A 669 3.23 3.20 2.04
CA TRP A 669 2.64 4.05 3.09
C TRP A 669 1.11 4.02 3.15
N ASP A 670 0.41 3.73 2.05
CA ASP A 670 -1.05 3.57 2.03
C ASP A 670 -1.54 2.56 3.07
N TYR A 671 -0.86 1.43 3.20
CA TYR A 671 -1.31 0.29 4.01
C TYR A 671 -0.24 -0.27 4.96
N ALA A 672 0.93 0.38 5.06
CA ALA A 672 2.04 -0.17 5.80
C ALA A 672 1.71 -0.46 7.26
N ASN A 673 0.80 0.29 7.90
CA ASN A 673 0.36 0.08 9.27
C ASN A 673 -0.66 -1.06 9.48
N THR A 674 -1.21 -1.62 8.41
CA THR A 674 -2.32 -2.59 8.48
C THR A 674 -2.00 -3.95 7.88
N ILE A 675 -0.81 -4.14 7.27
CA ILE A 675 -0.42 -5.45 6.74
C ILE A 675 -0.51 -6.55 7.83
N PRO A 676 -0.98 -7.76 7.49
CA PRO A 676 -1.35 -8.81 8.44
C PRO A 676 -0.15 -9.61 8.97
N THR A 677 0.93 -8.93 9.38
CA THR A 677 2.15 -9.55 9.91
C THR A 677 2.31 -9.32 11.41
N ASN A 678 2.79 -10.35 12.11
CA ASN A 678 3.07 -10.33 13.55
C ASN A 678 4.14 -11.39 13.87
N PRO A 679 5.09 -11.18 14.82
CA PRO A 679 5.30 -9.99 15.65
C PRO A 679 6.09 -8.87 14.97
N TRP A 680 6.29 -8.95 13.65
CA TRP A 680 7.08 -8.01 12.85
C TRP A 680 6.19 -7.26 11.85
N ARG A 681 6.74 -6.21 11.26
CA ARG A 681 6.11 -5.51 10.14
C ARG A 681 7.14 -4.97 9.17
N SER A 682 6.86 -5.21 7.89
CA SER A 682 7.66 -4.82 6.72
C SER A 682 8.95 -5.59 6.49
N ALA A 683 9.35 -5.66 5.22
CA ALA A 683 10.57 -6.30 4.76
C ALA A 683 11.41 -5.33 3.91
N MET A 684 12.68 -5.67 3.65
CA MET A 684 13.44 -5.05 2.56
C MET A 684 13.22 -5.85 1.27
N SER A 685 13.30 -5.17 0.12
CA SER A 685 13.36 -5.81 -1.19
C SER A 685 14.60 -6.71 -1.32
N LEU A 686 14.70 -7.49 -2.39
CA LEU A 686 15.97 -8.07 -2.80
C LEU A 686 17.02 -6.97 -3.06
N PRO A 687 18.31 -7.23 -2.76
CA PRO A 687 19.38 -6.30 -3.12
C PRO A 687 19.58 -6.28 -4.63
N ARG A 688 19.58 -5.09 -5.22
CA ARG A 688 19.68 -4.88 -6.67
C ARG A 688 20.97 -4.17 -7.03
N GLU A 689 21.79 -4.79 -7.88
CA GLU A 689 22.86 -4.07 -8.58
C GLU A 689 22.22 -3.20 -9.67
N VAL A 690 22.61 -1.93 -9.74
CA VAL A 690 22.08 -0.95 -10.70
C VAL A 690 23.17 -0.49 -11.65
N GLN A 691 22.82 -0.37 -12.93
CA GLN A 691 23.70 0.07 -14.00
C GLN A 691 22.94 0.97 -14.98
N LEU A 692 23.67 1.78 -15.76
CA LEU A 692 23.06 2.49 -16.88
C LEU A 692 23.24 1.67 -18.16
N THR A 693 22.13 1.42 -18.84
CA THR A 693 22.09 0.74 -20.14
C THR A 693 21.68 1.74 -21.22
N GLN A 694 22.38 1.78 -22.34
CA GLN A 694 21.99 2.64 -23.47
C GLN A 694 20.70 2.14 -24.12
N THR A 695 19.71 3.02 -24.26
CA THR A 695 18.47 2.76 -25.01
C THR A 695 18.31 3.75 -26.16
N PRO A 696 17.35 3.56 -27.09
CA PRO A 696 17.04 4.55 -28.12
C PRO A 696 16.72 5.95 -27.57
N ASP A 697 16.12 6.02 -26.38
CA ASP A 697 15.74 7.27 -25.71
C ASP A 697 16.83 7.82 -24.77
N GLY A 698 18.05 7.26 -24.85
CA GLY A 698 19.18 7.60 -23.98
C GLY A 698 19.49 6.54 -22.91
N PRO A 699 20.48 6.76 -22.05
CA PRO A 699 20.79 5.86 -20.94
C PRO A 699 19.59 5.71 -19.97
N ARG A 700 19.32 4.49 -19.51
CA ARG A 700 18.29 4.16 -18.51
C ARG A 700 18.85 3.25 -17.43
N LEU A 701 18.32 3.37 -16.23
CA LEU A 701 18.72 2.52 -15.11
C LEU A 701 18.14 1.12 -15.33
N ALA A 702 19.01 0.12 -15.31
CA ALA A 702 18.65 -1.29 -15.33
C ALA A 702 19.05 -1.92 -13.99
N GLN A 703 18.20 -2.80 -13.48
CA GLN A 703 18.35 -3.45 -12.18
C GLN A 703 18.51 -4.95 -12.35
N SER A 704 19.43 -5.53 -11.60
CA SER A 704 19.58 -6.98 -11.49
C SER A 704 19.71 -7.36 -10.04
N VAL A 705 18.96 -8.37 -9.61
CA VAL A 705 19.18 -8.98 -8.30
C VAL A 705 20.64 -9.44 -8.19
N VAL A 706 21.29 -9.15 -7.06
CA VAL A 706 22.70 -9.48 -6.86
C VAL A 706 22.95 -11.00 -7.01
N LYS A 707 24.11 -11.35 -7.56
CA LYS A 707 24.52 -12.76 -7.81
C LYS A 707 24.55 -13.64 -6.56
N GLN A 708 24.56 -13.04 -5.37
CA GLN A 708 24.50 -13.76 -4.11
C GLN A 708 23.14 -14.41 -3.88
N VAL A 709 22.05 -13.80 -4.38
CA VAL A 709 20.71 -14.42 -4.35
C VAL A 709 20.66 -15.64 -5.27
N ASP A 710 21.34 -15.60 -6.42
CA ASP A 710 21.42 -16.77 -7.32
C ASP A 710 22.06 -17.99 -6.64
N LYS A 711 22.86 -17.81 -5.58
CA LYS A 711 23.44 -18.93 -4.81
C LYS A 711 22.42 -19.64 -3.94
N LEU A 712 21.28 -19.03 -3.66
CA LEU A 712 20.15 -19.68 -2.99
C LEU A 712 19.37 -20.59 -3.95
N ALA A 713 19.55 -20.44 -5.27
CA ALA A 713 18.85 -21.26 -6.25
C ALA A 713 19.32 -22.72 -6.17
N THR A 714 18.38 -23.63 -5.93
CA THR A 714 18.63 -25.07 -5.94
C THR A 714 18.58 -25.62 -7.38
N LYS A 715 18.56 -26.95 -7.54
CA LYS A 715 18.29 -27.56 -8.85
C LYS A 715 16.86 -27.21 -9.30
N PRO A 716 16.64 -26.80 -10.57
CA PRO A 716 15.30 -26.57 -11.10
C PRO A 716 14.38 -27.76 -10.83
N SER A 717 13.23 -27.50 -10.22
CA SER A 717 12.20 -28.50 -9.97
C SER A 717 11.39 -28.79 -11.24
N TYR A 718 11.30 -27.81 -12.14
CA TYR A 718 10.63 -27.93 -13.42
C TYR A 718 11.35 -27.16 -14.53
N THR A 719 11.36 -27.72 -15.74
CA THR A 719 11.89 -27.06 -16.93
C THR A 719 11.14 -27.52 -18.17
N ASP A 720 10.54 -26.58 -18.88
CA ASP A 720 10.01 -26.73 -20.23
C ASP A 720 10.77 -25.80 -21.18
N LYS A 721 11.49 -26.39 -22.14
CA LYS A 721 12.21 -25.67 -23.21
C LYS A 721 11.53 -25.79 -24.58
N LYS A 722 10.51 -26.65 -24.68
CA LYS A 722 9.77 -26.85 -25.93
C LYS A 722 8.62 -25.86 -26.02
N GLY A 723 8.06 -25.48 -24.88
CA GLY A 723 6.89 -24.62 -24.81
C GLY A 723 5.66 -25.31 -25.37
N GLY A 724 4.63 -24.51 -25.68
CA GLY A 724 3.36 -25.02 -26.16
C GLY A 724 2.29 -23.94 -26.26
N ALA A 725 1.13 -24.31 -26.82
CA ALA A 725 -0.01 -23.41 -26.86
C ALA A 725 -0.58 -23.21 -25.45
N ILE A 726 -0.77 -21.96 -25.05
CA ILE A 726 -1.57 -21.58 -23.88
C ILE A 726 -2.98 -21.34 -24.42
N LYS A 727 -3.87 -22.29 -24.13
CA LYS A 727 -5.27 -22.23 -24.57
C LYS A 727 -6.02 -21.14 -23.80
N ALA A 728 -7.12 -20.66 -24.38
CA ALA A 728 -8.05 -19.78 -23.68
C ALA A 728 -8.50 -20.40 -22.35
N GLY A 729 -8.55 -19.60 -21.28
CA GLY A 729 -8.77 -20.03 -19.91
C GLY A 729 -7.47 -20.33 -19.17
N THR A 730 -7.55 -21.17 -18.14
CA THR A 730 -6.40 -21.56 -17.30
C THR A 730 -5.96 -22.99 -17.60
N THR A 731 -4.64 -23.23 -17.54
CA THR A 731 -4.01 -24.54 -17.71
C THR A 731 -3.14 -24.84 -16.48
N PRO A 732 -3.51 -25.79 -15.62
CA PRO A 732 -2.70 -26.16 -14.47
C PRO A 732 -1.31 -26.65 -14.87
N LEU A 733 -0.28 -26.21 -14.13
CA LEU A 733 1.07 -26.72 -14.29
C LEU A 733 1.30 -27.98 -13.42
N PRO A 734 2.28 -28.84 -13.77
CA PRO A 734 2.60 -30.02 -12.97
C PRO A 734 2.98 -29.66 -11.53
N SER A 735 2.69 -30.53 -10.56
CA SER A 735 3.02 -30.29 -9.14
C SER A 735 4.50 -30.01 -8.85
N ALA A 736 5.41 -30.34 -9.77
CA ALA A 736 6.81 -29.97 -9.70
C ALA A 736 7.06 -28.44 -9.77
N THR A 737 6.08 -27.65 -10.20
CA THR A 737 6.14 -26.18 -10.16
C THR A 737 5.63 -25.59 -8.84
N SER A 738 4.96 -26.37 -7.99
CA SER A 738 4.37 -25.83 -6.75
C SER A 738 5.43 -25.40 -5.74
N GLY A 739 5.22 -24.25 -5.10
CA GLY A 739 6.02 -23.75 -3.97
C GLY A 739 5.88 -22.24 -3.76
N GLN A 740 6.17 -21.79 -2.53
CA GLN A 740 6.07 -20.38 -2.13
C GLN A 740 7.39 -19.61 -2.19
N VAL A 741 8.52 -20.31 -2.25
CA VAL A 741 9.88 -19.73 -2.18
C VAL A 741 10.67 -20.19 -3.40
N GLN A 742 10.59 -19.41 -4.48
CA GLN A 742 11.01 -19.86 -5.82
C GLN A 742 11.47 -18.71 -6.72
N ARG A 743 12.29 -19.03 -7.71
CA ARG A 743 12.51 -18.20 -8.90
C ARG A 743 11.84 -18.84 -10.11
N VAL A 744 11.05 -18.05 -10.83
CA VAL A 744 10.38 -18.44 -12.07
C VAL A 744 10.97 -17.64 -13.23
N ASP A 745 11.56 -18.33 -14.20
CA ASP A 745 12.03 -17.75 -15.46
C ASP A 745 11.06 -18.19 -16.57
N ILE A 746 10.26 -17.27 -17.11
CA ILE A 746 9.25 -17.55 -18.12
C ILE A 746 9.44 -16.68 -19.37
N THR A 747 9.23 -17.26 -20.54
CA THR A 747 9.15 -16.53 -21.82
C THR A 747 7.96 -17.04 -22.60
N PHE A 748 7.13 -16.12 -23.08
CA PHE A 748 5.93 -16.44 -23.87
C PHE A 748 5.67 -15.35 -24.91
N ALA A 749 4.94 -15.72 -25.97
CA ALA A 749 4.39 -14.77 -26.92
C ALA A 749 2.88 -14.63 -26.63
N PRO A 750 2.34 -13.42 -26.45
CA PRO A 750 0.95 -13.22 -26.05
C PRO A 750 -0.06 -13.63 -27.15
N GLY A 751 0.37 -13.66 -28.42
CA GLY A 751 -0.46 -14.16 -29.53
C GLY A 751 -1.69 -13.30 -29.76
N THR A 752 -2.87 -13.93 -29.76
CA THR A 752 -4.16 -13.24 -29.91
C THR A 752 -4.86 -12.96 -28.57
N ALA A 753 -4.27 -13.39 -27.46
CA ALA A 753 -4.84 -13.18 -26.14
C ALA A 753 -4.78 -11.69 -25.77
N LYS A 754 -5.87 -11.19 -25.16
CA LYS A 754 -5.91 -9.84 -24.58
C LYS A 754 -4.96 -9.75 -23.38
N LYS A 755 -5.01 -10.74 -22.49
CA LYS A 755 -4.06 -10.94 -21.40
C LYS A 755 -3.57 -12.38 -21.40
N SER A 756 -2.30 -12.60 -21.08
CA SER A 756 -1.74 -13.96 -20.92
C SER A 756 -0.53 -13.96 -20.01
N GLY A 757 -0.27 -15.11 -19.36
CA GLY A 757 0.85 -15.23 -18.43
C GLY A 757 0.77 -16.45 -17.54
N ILE A 758 1.19 -16.27 -16.29
CA ILE A 758 1.24 -17.30 -15.24
C ILE A 758 0.56 -16.77 -13.96
N THR A 759 -0.21 -17.61 -13.29
CA THR A 759 -0.61 -17.36 -11.89
C THR A 759 0.32 -18.11 -10.94
N VAL A 760 0.62 -17.48 -9.81
CA VAL A 760 1.50 -18.01 -8.76
C VAL A 760 0.81 -17.94 -7.40
N LEU A 761 1.36 -18.66 -6.42
CA LEU A 761 0.85 -18.68 -5.04
C LEU A 761 -0.66 -18.96 -4.99
N GLY A 762 -1.11 -19.92 -5.81
CA GLY A 762 -2.52 -20.21 -5.99
C GLY A 762 -3.03 -21.36 -5.11
N ASP A 763 -4.28 -21.26 -4.68
CA ASP A 763 -5.00 -22.31 -3.94
C ASP A 763 -6.25 -22.81 -4.67
N GLY A 764 -6.45 -22.40 -5.93
CA GLY A 764 -7.59 -22.75 -6.78
C GLY A 764 -8.79 -21.81 -6.66
N ASN A 765 -8.83 -20.98 -5.62
CA ASN A 765 -9.82 -19.92 -5.44
C ASN A 765 -9.18 -18.53 -5.55
N SER A 766 -7.92 -18.42 -5.13
CA SER A 766 -7.08 -17.22 -5.09
C SER A 766 -5.74 -17.50 -5.77
N SER A 767 -5.12 -16.46 -6.34
CA SER A 767 -3.76 -16.47 -6.89
C SER A 767 -3.31 -15.05 -7.24
N THR A 768 -2.00 -14.85 -7.41
CA THR A 768 -1.46 -13.63 -8.04
C THR A 768 -1.21 -13.90 -9.52
N ALA A 769 -1.78 -13.11 -10.42
CA ALA A 769 -1.56 -13.25 -11.86
C ALA A 769 -0.43 -12.32 -12.33
N ILE A 770 0.48 -12.84 -13.15
CA ILE A 770 1.63 -12.11 -13.69
C ILE A 770 1.66 -12.37 -15.19
N GLY A 771 1.64 -11.31 -16.00
CA GLY A 771 1.47 -11.49 -17.43
C GLY A 771 1.75 -10.28 -18.28
N TYR A 772 1.23 -10.33 -19.50
CA TYR A 772 1.29 -9.25 -20.48
C TYR A 772 -0.13 -8.93 -20.97
N ASP A 773 -0.46 -7.65 -20.98
CA ASP A 773 -1.68 -7.11 -21.59
C ASP A 773 -1.35 -6.60 -23.00
N SER A 774 -1.89 -7.29 -24.00
CA SER A 774 -1.68 -6.99 -25.42
C SER A 774 -2.43 -5.74 -25.88
N ILE A 775 -3.41 -5.26 -25.12
CA ILE A 775 -4.17 -4.05 -25.43
C ILE A 775 -3.36 -2.82 -25.03
N THR A 776 -2.75 -2.84 -23.85
CA THR A 776 -1.97 -1.72 -23.32
C THR A 776 -0.48 -1.80 -23.64
N GLY A 777 0.02 -3.00 -24.00
CA GLY A 777 1.44 -3.23 -24.27
C GLY A 777 2.29 -3.29 -23.00
N LYS A 778 1.72 -3.77 -21.89
CA LYS A 778 2.33 -3.70 -20.57
C LYS A 778 2.48 -5.07 -19.91
N VAL A 779 3.56 -5.26 -19.17
CA VAL A 779 3.66 -6.35 -18.18
C VAL A 779 2.85 -5.94 -16.95
N PHE A 780 2.17 -6.87 -16.32
CA PHE A 780 1.37 -6.60 -15.12
C PHE A 780 1.57 -7.64 -14.01
N VAL A 781 1.33 -7.20 -12.78
CA VAL A 781 1.07 -8.03 -11.59
C VAL A 781 -0.33 -7.69 -11.10
N ASP A 782 -1.20 -8.70 -11.00
CA ASP A 782 -2.57 -8.55 -10.51
C ASP A 782 -2.68 -9.34 -9.19
N ARG A 783 -2.82 -8.58 -8.10
CA ARG A 783 -2.99 -9.10 -6.74
C ARG A 783 -4.41 -8.90 -6.21
N THR A 784 -5.38 -8.57 -7.06
CA THR A 784 -6.79 -8.35 -6.64
C THR A 784 -7.40 -9.57 -5.95
N THR A 785 -6.91 -10.77 -6.28
CA THR A 785 -7.35 -12.05 -5.71
C THR A 785 -6.19 -12.86 -5.11
N SER A 786 -5.16 -12.21 -4.56
CA SER A 786 -3.93 -12.87 -4.09
C SER A 786 -4.02 -13.52 -2.69
N GLY A 787 -5.21 -13.73 -2.14
CA GLY A 787 -5.42 -14.23 -0.76
C GLY A 787 -6.05 -13.17 0.15
N ASN A 788 -5.44 -12.91 1.30
CA ASN A 788 -5.90 -11.88 2.23
C ASN A 788 -5.61 -10.48 1.68
N THR A 789 -6.60 -9.83 1.09
CA THR A 789 -6.52 -8.44 0.61
C THR A 789 -7.40 -7.47 1.41
N ALA A 790 -8.30 -8.00 2.26
CA ALA A 790 -9.35 -7.24 2.92
C ALA A 790 -8.87 -6.31 4.06
N PHE A 791 -7.59 -6.34 4.41
CA PHE A 791 -7.03 -5.50 5.47
C PHE A 791 -6.85 -4.03 5.04
N HIS A 792 -6.88 -3.74 3.73
CA HIS A 792 -6.85 -2.37 3.22
C HIS A 792 -7.52 -2.24 1.84
N PRO A 793 -8.38 -1.22 1.60
CA PRO A 793 -9.13 -1.08 0.36
C PRO A 793 -8.26 -0.90 -0.89
N THR A 794 -7.09 -0.24 -0.77
CA THR A 794 -6.18 0.00 -1.91
C THR A 794 -5.23 -1.17 -2.21
N PHE A 795 -5.24 -2.23 -1.40
CA PHE A 795 -4.29 -3.35 -1.55
C PHE A 795 -4.67 -4.28 -2.70
N ALA A 796 -5.96 -4.54 -2.91
CA ALA A 796 -6.43 -5.31 -4.06
C ALA A 796 -6.26 -4.48 -5.35
N SER A 797 -5.14 -4.67 -6.04
CA SER A 797 -4.70 -3.79 -7.13
C SER A 797 -4.03 -4.54 -8.27
N VAL A 798 -3.85 -3.83 -9.39
CA VAL A 798 -3.09 -4.27 -10.56
C VAL A 798 -2.03 -3.23 -10.87
N GLU A 799 -0.78 -3.66 -10.86
CA GLU A 799 0.41 -2.86 -11.14
C GLU A 799 0.92 -3.23 -12.54
N ASP A 800 1.35 -2.23 -13.32
CA ASP A 800 1.81 -2.47 -14.68
C ASP A 800 3.01 -1.61 -15.09
N ALA A 801 3.77 -2.11 -16.07
CA ALA A 801 4.95 -1.45 -16.60
C ALA A 801 5.00 -1.58 -18.13
N PRO A 802 5.30 -0.49 -18.88
CA PRO A 802 5.41 -0.54 -20.33
C PRO A 802 6.63 -1.38 -20.74
N VAL A 803 6.39 -2.44 -21.51
CA VAL A 803 7.41 -3.36 -22.00
C VAL A 803 7.14 -3.66 -23.47
N ALA A 804 8.08 -3.26 -24.34
CA ALA A 804 8.04 -3.68 -25.73
C ALA A 804 8.35 -5.17 -25.86
N LEU A 805 7.63 -5.86 -26.73
CA LEU A 805 7.96 -7.24 -27.08
C LEU A 805 9.32 -7.29 -27.81
N ASP A 806 10.04 -8.40 -27.64
CA ASP A 806 11.28 -8.64 -28.37
C ASP A 806 11.02 -8.74 -29.90
N GLN A 807 12.09 -8.79 -30.69
CA GLN A 807 11.99 -8.90 -32.16
C GLN A 807 11.24 -10.15 -32.66
N LYS A 808 11.01 -11.15 -31.80
CA LYS A 808 10.26 -12.38 -32.08
C LYS A 808 8.84 -12.33 -31.51
N GLY A 809 8.40 -11.19 -30.96
CA GLY A 809 7.09 -11.01 -30.35
C GLY A 809 6.95 -11.68 -28.99
N ASN A 810 8.03 -11.92 -28.25
CA ASN A 810 7.99 -12.50 -26.91
C ASN A 810 8.16 -11.44 -25.82
N VAL A 811 7.65 -11.80 -24.65
CA VAL A 811 7.99 -11.18 -23.37
C VAL A 811 8.74 -12.20 -22.51
N THR A 812 9.79 -11.74 -21.83
CA THR A 812 10.57 -12.53 -20.88
C THR A 812 10.45 -11.90 -19.50
N LEU A 813 10.09 -12.73 -18.52
CA LEU A 813 9.93 -12.35 -17.13
C LEU A 813 10.80 -13.24 -16.25
N ARG A 814 11.49 -12.62 -15.30
CA ARG A 814 12.07 -13.29 -14.15
C ARG A 814 11.29 -12.86 -12.91
N VAL A 815 10.73 -13.82 -12.20
CA VAL A 815 9.90 -13.58 -11.02
C VAL A 815 10.56 -14.24 -9.82
N TYR A 816 10.78 -13.47 -8.75
CA TYR A 816 11.17 -13.98 -7.45
C TYR A 816 9.94 -14.03 -6.55
N LEU A 817 9.67 -15.21 -5.99
CA LEU A 817 8.56 -15.49 -5.09
C LEU A 817 9.09 -15.79 -3.70
N ASP A 818 8.58 -15.08 -2.71
CA ASP A 818 8.72 -15.41 -1.30
C ASP A 818 7.34 -15.48 -0.65
N ARG A 819 7.25 -15.89 0.61
CA ARG A 819 5.99 -16.20 1.31
C ARG A 819 4.96 -15.08 1.29
N SER A 820 5.39 -13.83 1.10
CA SER A 820 4.52 -12.66 1.04
C SER A 820 4.95 -11.60 0.04
N SER A 821 5.69 -11.98 -1.01
CA SER A 821 6.13 -11.02 -2.04
C SER A 821 6.34 -11.64 -3.41
N VAL A 822 6.21 -10.79 -4.42
CA VAL A 822 6.52 -11.04 -5.83
C VAL A 822 7.39 -9.90 -6.34
N GLU A 823 8.58 -10.20 -6.85
CA GLU A 823 9.43 -9.24 -7.58
C GLU A 823 9.61 -9.69 -9.04
N VAL A 824 9.07 -8.92 -9.99
CA VAL A 824 9.13 -9.19 -11.43
C VAL A 824 10.17 -8.30 -12.10
N PHE A 825 11.03 -8.90 -12.91
CA PHE A 825 12.04 -8.22 -13.73
C PHE A 825 11.77 -8.53 -15.21
N SER A 826 11.74 -7.50 -16.05
CA SER A 826 11.59 -7.62 -17.50
C SER A 826 12.51 -6.65 -18.26
N GLY A 827 12.68 -6.89 -19.56
CA GLY A 827 13.54 -6.09 -20.43
C GLY A 827 14.99 -5.99 -19.92
N ASP A 828 15.56 -7.11 -19.49
CA ASP A 828 16.90 -7.19 -18.89
C ASP A 828 17.10 -6.23 -17.69
N GLY A 829 16.03 -6.02 -16.92
CA GLY A 829 16.06 -5.20 -15.71
C GLY A 829 15.68 -3.74 -15.92
N LEU A 830 15.32 -3.33 -17.13
CA LEU A 830 14.82 -1.98 -17.42
C LEU A 830 13.44 -1.70 -16.83
N ARG A 831 12.67 -2.75 -16.51
CA ARG A 831 11.38 -2.65 -15.85
C ARG A 831 11.29 -3.65 -14.71
N THR A 832 10.85 -3.18 -13.56
CA THR A 832 10.61 -4.00 -12.36
C THR A 832 9.25 -3.68 -11.77
N ILE A 833 8.58 -4.70 -11.21
CA ILE A 833 7.34 -4.56 -10.44
C ILE A 833 7.52 -5.36 -9.15
N THR A 834 7.36 -4.70 -8.00
CA THR A 834 7.50 -5.29 -6.67
C THR A 834 6.24 -5.10 -5.86
N ASP A 835 5.61 -6.21 -5.48
CA ASP A 835 4.39 -6.18 -4.67
C ASP A 835 4.44 -7.21 -3.55
N GLN A 836 3.96 -6.81 -2.38
CA GLN A 836 3.56 -7.73 -1.34
C GLN A 836 2.28 -8.45 -1.74
N VAL A 837 2.15 -9.68 -1.27
CA VAL A 837 0.97 -10.53 -1.41
C VAL A 837 0.77 -11.29 -0.10
N PHE A 838 -0.45 -11.65 0.27
CA PHE A 838 -0.73 -12.42 1.50
C PHE A 838 -1.56 -13.66 1.16
N PRO A 839 -0.95 -14.68 0.53
CA PRO A 839 -1.66 -15.86 0.05
C PRO A 839 -2.30 -16.66 1.18
N ASN A 840 -3.39 -17.36 0.87
CA ASN A 840 -4.01 -18.28 1.84
C ASN A 840 -3.04 -19.40 2.25
N ALA A 841 -3.29 -19.99 3.41
CA ALA A 841 -2.48 -21.11 3.89
C ALA A 841 -2.46 -22.27 2.86
N GLY A 842 -1.25 -22.70 2.48
CA GLY A 842 -1.06 -23.76 1.49
C GLY A 842 -1.16 -23.32 0.03
N ALA A 843 -1.34 -22.02 -0.25
CA ALA A 843 -1.36 -21.49 -1.61
C ALA A 843 0.06 -21.55 -2.22
N ASP A 844 0.28 -22.53 -3.09
CA ASP A 844 1.58 -22.83 -3.69
C ASP A 844 1.51 -23.18 -5.18
N ARG A 845 0.31 -23.23 -5.77
CA ARG A 845 0.09 -23.75 -7.13
C ARG A 845 0.37 -22.68 -8.18
N MET A 846 0.72 -23.15 -9.38
CA MET A 846 0.89 -22.31 -10.56
C MET A 846 0.01 -22.77 -11.72
N THR A 847 -0.50 -21.81 -12.50
CA THR A 847 -1.25 -22.10 -13.73
C THR A 847 -0.82 -21.16 -14.85
N LEU A 848 -0.86 -21.59 -16.10
CA LEU A 848 -0.76 -20.69 -17.25
C LEU A 848 -2.16 -20.18 -17.60
N PHE A 849 -2.27 -18.95 -18.09
CA PHE A 849 -3.57 -18.40 -18.53
C PHE A 849 -3.48 -17.62 -19.84
N ALA A 850 -4.59 -17.60 -20.58
CA ALA A 850 -4.82 -16.72 -21.72
C ALA A 850 -6.30 -16.30 -21.79
N GLU A 851 -6.55 -15.00 -21.92
CA GLU A 851 -7.89 -14.41 -21.92
C GLU A 851 -8.23 -13.82 -23.29
N GLY A 852 -9.45 -14.05 -23.76
CA GLY A 852 -9.93 -13.50 -25.03
C GLY A 852 -9.20 -13.99 -26.29
N GLY A 853 -8.36 -15.03 -26.18
CA GLY A 853 -7.57 -15.58 -27.28
C GLY A 853 -6.62 -16.68 -26.82
N THR A 854 -5.54 -16.89 -27.57
CA THR A 854 -4.50 -17.89 -27.27
C THR A 854 -3.11 -17.27 -27.27
N ALA A 855 -2.26 -17.75 -26.38
CA ALA A 855 -0.85 -17.36 -26.29
C ALA A 855 0.06 -18.58 -26.54
N GLN A 856 1.37 -18.38 -26.56
CA GLN A 856 2.34 -19.45 -26.76
C GLN A 856 3.47 -19.37 -25.73
N LEU A 857 3.57 -20.38 -24.87
CA LEU A 857 4.73 -20.57 -24.02
C LEU A 857 5.94 -20.91 -24.90
N LYS A 858 7.07 -20.24 -24.65
CA LYS A 858 8.35 -20.55 -25.29
C LYS A 858 9.26 -21.32 -24.33
N SER A 859 9.32 -20.91 -23.08
CA SER A 859 10.05 -21.62 -22.03
C SER A 859 9.53 -21.28 -20.63
N LEU A 860 9.63 -22.24 -19.72
CA LEU A 860 9.38 -22.08 -18.31
C LEU A 860 10.44 -22.85 -17.50
N THR A 861 11.11 -22.18 -16.57
CA THR A 861 11.97 -22.82 -15.58
C THR A 861 11.54 -22.38 -14.20
N VAL A 862 11.30 -23.34 -13.31
CA VAL A 862 10.96 -23.08 -11.91
C VAL A 862 12.07 -23.65 -11.05
N THR A 863 12.64 -22.79 -10.21
CA THR A 863 13.80 -23.11 -9.37
C THR A 863 13.49 -22.79 -7.92
N PRO A 864 13.38 -23.79 -7.04
CA PRO A 864 13.24 -23.54 -5.61
C PRO A 864 14.44 -22.77 -5.06
N MET A 865 14.18 -21.83 -4.16
CA MET A 865 15.20 -21.02 -3.51
C MET A 865 15.37 -21.48 -2.05
N GLU A 866 16.60 -21.66 -1.58
CA GLU A 866 16.89 -21.92 -0.18
C GLU A 866 16.58 -20.67 0.65
N GLY A 867 15.97 -20.87 1.84
CA GLY A 867 15.83 -19.79 2.80
C GLY A 867 17.20 -19.30 3.27
N ALA A 868 17.33 -18.00 3.52
CA ALA A 868 18.54 -17.37 4.06
C ALA A 868 18.31 -16.72 5.43
N MET A 869 17.04 -16.58 5.84
CA MET A 869 16.63 -15.93 7.08
C MET A 869 16.14 -16.94 8.12
N PHE A 870 16.39 -16.64 9.41
CA PHE A 870 15.92 -17.40 10.56
C PHE A 870 16.13 -18.93 10.47
N LEU A 871 17.29 -19.34 9.92
CA LEU A 871 17.61 -20.74 9.70
C LEU A 871 17.71 -21.50 11.03
N PRO A 872 17.01 -22.65 11.19
CA PRO A 872 17.12 -23.45 12.40
C PRO A 872 18.53 -24.07 12.52
N GLY A 873 19.29 -23.67 13.53
CA GLY A 873 20.35 -24.51 14.09
C GLY A 873 21.77 -24.43 13.48
N LYS A 874 22.18 -23.36 12.79
CA LYS A 874 23.62 -23.05 12.69
C LYS A 874 24.04 -22.22 13.91
N LYS A 875 24.29 -22.92 15.02
CA LYS A 875 25.06 -22.35 16.15
C LYS A 875 26.51 -22.14 15.75
#